data_AF-A0A7Y5A024-F1
#
_entry.id   AF-A0A7Y5A024-F1
#
_cell.length_a   1.000
_cell.length_b   1.000
_cell.length_c   1.000
_cell.angle_alpha   90.00
_cell.angle_beta   90.00
_cell.angle_gamma   90.00
#
_symmetry.space_group_name_H-M   'P 1'
#
loop_
_entity.id
_entity.type
_entity.pdbx_description
1 polymer ?
#
loop_
_entity_poly.entity_id
_entity_poly.type
_entity_poly.pdbx_seq_one_letter_code
_entity_poly.pdbx_strand_id
1 'polypeptide(L)'
;MNKISQGLELILRSNTFIGYFNTNKNDTDPRIYRKEFAEKLYLLIRESSKESIKKFTIDTTSPLKTDVVIDSNLITQFSKLNLSARELSSFYEQMLGLNLNDSTDSNLHRKTSGIYYTSQNLAFPLARLAVDTYIKIRLGITDYSFIHRPSSETTQKVADLLSVTRVADPSCGVARFLIAYLQYLRMFVLANLPINQHSHLCAKVCSNLYGYDVDPIAIYLAKISVASELHEICPNGQLFSLDNSFRQMNPLIASDGCKSTDIFTFLSGFLYLNSFGRPSDFELGSWDIVLGNPPWEKVRFEEKVHFEAVLPKYLVKSDLKSEREKLSQKISVSHPKIFSYFQELIAHIDKARVQIKSDPIFSNSAISELNTGALFLELASRMVKKDKGVVGLLIKSSTLTHHANRQLFRHLRDDFGISSAHDFINKKKYFPIDSRERFTWVVLGPNDGGLNIGMNLHDPSEIWDSNKSIRLTTEQIKLLSSNSDVLPSFSEISSLEILLYLYTKNSKFSDIYPTAHFGRLVHLTAHSKEILKQRVEDSLPVFEGKFIDRYDGMYADFLNAEEKDRYKPKALGAKIDANNKLNPLYTPEYRYYITRKFWTKLTKNHHEAYSLFWRSTTSSSNKRTCIATILPHSPAIQSLQMLQLCGSGVREYGILLAIMNSKTFDYLVRNRLTGIDLTQNVIKQIPVPNPCVWEKRVNFLGIFSSLSEHVLCRVKYMLVNDKRLYEFCDQLQIGIVLKQTTRSKIDEELDTLIGLAYQIPQHFLLQILNSFPRTFQSTSKTEISISKESDGDIEASLN
;
A
#
# COMPACT_ATOMS: atom_id res chain seq x y z
N MET A 1 37.03 -0.94 7.16
CA MET A 1 36.03 0.09 6.80
C MET A 1 36.63 1.43 6.37
N ASN A 2 37.44 2.15 7.15
CA ASN A 2 38.02 3.43 6.70
C ASN A 2 38.79 3.34 5.37
N LYS A 3 39.54 2.26 5.11
CA LYS A 3 40.20 2.04 3.80
C LYS A 3 39.23 1.73 2.65
N ILE A 4 38.12 1.03 2.92
CA ILE A 4 37.08 0.71 1.91
C ILE A 4 36.22 1.95 1.64
N SER A 5 35.85 2.69 2.69
CA SER A 5 35.14 3.96 2.62
C SER A 5 36.03 5.04 2.01
N GLN A 6 37.34 5.07 2.27
CA GLN A 6 38.31 5.96 1.61
C GLN A 6 38.58 5.52 0.18
N GLY A 7 38.62 4.22 -0.12
CA GLY A 7 38.74 3.69 -1.49
C GLY A 7 37.49 3.96 -2.32
N LEU A 8 36.30 3.80 -1.74
CA LEU A 8 35.03 4.23 -2.32
C LEU A 8 34.95 5.73 -2.42
N GLU A 9 35.28 6.50 -1.37
CA GLU A 9 35.39 7.95 -1.47
C GLU A 9 36.42 8.35 -2.52
N LEU A 10 37.51 7.63 -2.72
CA LEU A 10 38.48 7.93 -3.78
C LEU A 10 37.96 7.55 -5.15
N ILE A 11 37.17 6.48 -5.31
CA ILE A 11 36.49 6.14 -6.58
C ILE A 11 35.36 7.15 -6.87
N LEU A 12 34.62 7.56 -5.85
CA LEU A 12 33.47 8.48 -5.92
C LEU A 12 33.91 9.95 -6.02
N ARG A 13 34.97 10.34 -5.34
CA ARG A 13 35.64 11.66 -5.40
C ARG A 13 36.75 11.68 -6.45
N SER A 14 37.08 10.56 -7.09
CA SER A 14 37.88 10.64 -8.31
C SER A 14 37.05 11.47 -9.28
N ASN A 15 37.52 12.68 -9.54
CA ASN A 15 36.95 13.63 -10.49
C ASN A 15 36.85 13.06 -11.92
N THR A 16 37.16 11.77 -12.11
CA THR A 16 37.01 10.99 -13.32
C THR A 16 35.72 10.18 -13.40
N PHE A 17 34.88 10.04 -12.35
CA PHE A 17 33.58 9.36 -12.48
C PHE A 17 32.43 10.36 -12.61
N ILE A 18 32.23 11.23 -11.62
CA ILE A 18 31.25 12.33 -11.68
C ILE A 18 31.66 13.37 -12.74
N GLY A 19 32.96 13.66 -12.85
CA GLY A 19 33.49 14.53 -13.89
C GLY A 19 33.34 13.94 -15.30
N TYR A 20 33.30 12.61 -15.47
CA TYR A 20 33.08 11.98 -16.78
C TYR A 20 31.60 12.03 -17.22
N PHE A 21 30.66 11.94 -16.26
CA PHE A 21 29.24 12.23 -16.51
C PHE A 21 29.01 13.71 -16.90
N ASN A 22 29.77 14.63 -16.31
CA ASN A 22 29.67 16.06 -16.63
C ASN A 22 30.46 16.49 -17.87
N THR A 23 31.56 15.80 -18.24
CA THR A 23 32.38 16.13 -19.41
C THR A 23 31.92 15.45 -20.69
N ASN A 24 31.23 14.31 -20.64
CA ASN A 24 30.65 13.64 -21.82
C ASN A 24 29.13 13.81 -21.88
N LYS A 25 28.69 15.01 -22.29
CA LYS A 25 27.29 15.33 -22.66
C LYS A 25 26.78 14.64 -23.94
N ASN A 26 27.42 13.56 -24.40
CA ASN A 26 27.25 13.01 -25.74
C ASN A 26 26.77 11.55 -25.72
N ASP A 27 25.47 11.32 -25.54
CA ASP A 27 24.77 10.07 -25.94
C ASP A 27 25.59 8.77 -25.76
N THR A 28 26.05 8.51 -24.54
CA THR A 28 26.81 7.29 -24.21
C THR A 28 25.85 6.18 -23.85
N ASP A 29 26.07 4.98 -24.39
CA ASP A 29 25.26 3.81 -24.09
C ASP A 29 25.30 3.47 -22.59
N PRO A 30 24.12 3.30 -21.95
CA PRO A 30 24.02 2.93 -20.55
C PRO A 30 24.83 1.74 -20.05
N ARG A 31 25.10 0.78 -20.92
CA ARG A 31 25.82 -0.45 -20.58
C ARG A 31 27.30 -0.20 -20.29
N ILE A 32 27.91 0.78 -20.97
CA ILE A 32 29.37 1.01 -20.92
C ILE A 32 29.78 1.48 -19.52
N TYR A 33 29.11 2.51 -18.98
CA TYR A 33 29.46 3.03 -17.67
C TYR A 33 29.07 2.08 -16.52
N ARG A 34 27.97 1.31 -16.69
CA ARG A 34 27.60 0.28 -15.71
C ARG A 34 28.64 -0.84 -15.65
N LYS A 35 29.22 -1.21 -16.80
CA LYS A 35 30.35 -2.14 -16.88
C LYS A 35 31.58 -1.61 -16.15
N GLU A 36 32.02 -0.38 -16.45
CA GLU A 36 33.19 0.23 -15.79
C GLU A 36 33.01 0.37 -14.26
N PHE A 37 31.82 0.78 -13.82
CA PHE A 37 31.49 0.87 -12.40
C PHE A 37 31.68 -0.48 -11.71
N ALA A 38 31.18 -1.54 -12.33
CA ALA A 38 31.25 -2.87 -11.76
C ALA A 38 32.65 -3.47 -11.76
N GLU A 39 33.45 -3.22 -12.80
CA GLU A 39 34.84 -3.64 -12.82
C GLU A 39 35.61 -2.99 -11.66
N LYS A 40 35.40 -1.69 -11.41
CA LYS A 40 36.00 -0.98 -10.27
C LYS A 40 35.48 -1.47 -8.94
N LEU A 41 34.18 -1.69 -8.82
CA LEU A 41 33.57 -2.25 -7.61
C LEU A 41 34.10 -3.64 -7.31
N TYR A 42 34.18 -4.50 -8.32
CA TYR A 42 34.70 -5.84 -8.22
C TYR A 42 36.17 -5.83 -7.81
N LEU A 43 36.99 -4.96 -8.44
CA LEU A 43 38.37 -4.73 -8.03
C LEU A 43 38.45 -4.27 -6.58
N LEU A 44 37.58 -3.38 -6.13
CA LEU A 44 37.54 -2.94 -4.73
C LEU A 44 37.18 -4.09 -3.78
N ILE A 45 36.15 -4.89 -4.08
CA ILE A 45 35.78 -6.08 -3.30
C ILE A 45 36.97 -7.07 -3.28
N ARG A 46 37.67 -7.21 -4.40
CA ARG A 46 38.88 -8.04 -4.53
C ARG A 46 40.07 -7.48 -3.74
N GLU A 47 40.34 -6.18 -3.80
CA GLU A 47 41.47 -5.56 -3.08
C GLU A 47 41.25 -5.53 -1.59
N SER A 48 39.99 -5.33 -1.17
CA SER A 48 39.56 -5.50 0.22
C SER A 48 39.73 -6.94 0.72
N SER A 49 39.74 -7.92 -0.19
CA SER A 49 39.95 -9.34 0.12
C SER A 49 41.37 -9.87 -0.21
N LYS A 50 42.21 -9.09 -0.90
CA LYS A 50 43.59 -9.46 -1.30
C LYS A 50 44.59 -9.47 -0.14
N GLU A 51 44.33 -8.81 0.98
CA GLU A 51 45.13 -9.04 2.19
C GLU A 51 44.92 -10.46 2.75
N SER A 52 43.98 -11.26 2.20
CA SER A 52 43.60 -12.51 2.83
C SER A 52 43.34 -13.71 1.89
N ILE A 53 43.13 -13.55 0.57
CA ILE A 53 42.87 -14.70 -0.33
C ILE A 53 43.92 -14.80 -1.45
N LYS A 54 44.97 -15.60 -1.22
CA LYS A 54 45.96 -15.97 -2.25
C LYS A 54 45.54 -17.23 -3.01
N LYS A 55 44.56 -17.12 -3.92
CA LYS A 55 44.41 -17.92 -5.16
C LYS A 55 43.02 -17.70 -5.76
N PHE A 56 42.87 -16.61 -6.49
CA PHE A 56 41.82 -16.45 -7.48
C PHE A 56 42.49 -15.88 -8.73
N THR A 57 42.77 -16.75 -9.70
CA THR A 57 43.22 -16.37 -11.05
C THR A 57 41.97 -16.15 -11.88
N ILE A 58 41.76 -14.93 -12.37
CA ILE A 58 40.68 -14.63 -13.30
C ILE A 58 41.28 -14.12 -14.60
N ASP A 59 40.88 -14.78 -15.66
CA ASP A 59 41.02 -14.37 -17.04
C ASP A 59 40.02 -13.23 -17.32
N THR A 60 40.53 -12.05 -17.65
CA THR A 60 39.74 -10.85 -17.96
C THR A 60 38.90 -10.97 -19.24
N THR A 61 39.00 -12.09 -19.95
CA THR A 61 38.20 -12.41 -21.14
C THR A 61 37.04 -13.38 -20.87
N SER A 62 36.94 -13.93 -19.66
CA SER A 62 35.89 -14.88 -19.26
C SER A 62 34.78 -14.22 -18.44
N PRO A 63 33.50 -14.60 -18.63
CA PRO A 63 32.41 -14.21 -17.73
C PRO A 63 32.74 -14.61 -16.28
N LEU A 64 32.35 -13.75 -15.35
CA LEU A 64 32.51 -13.97 -13.90
C LEU A 64 31.75 -15.24 -13.52
N LYS A 65 32.48 -16.32 -13.20
CA LYS A 65 31.85 -17.48 -12.54
C LYS A 65 31.46 -17.05 -11.13
N THR A 66 30.16 -17.01 -10.86
CA THR A 66 29.59 -16.78 -9.52
C THR A 66 29.87 -17.91 -8.53
N ASP A 67 30.56 -18.96 -8.99
CA ASP A 67 31.07 -20.08 -8.20
C ASP A 67 32.28 -19.64 -7.35
N VAL A 68 32.08 -18.70 -6.43
CA VAL A 68 33.06 -18.43 -5.38
C VAL A 68 32.82 -19.44 -4.27
N VAL A 69 33.70 -20.44 -4.18
CA VAL A 69 33.75 -21.38 -3.05
C VAL A 69 34.08 -20.58 -1.79
N ILE A 70 33.12 -20.47 -0.88
CA ILE A 70 33.32 -19.85 0.42
C ILE A 70 33.96 -20.90 1.33
N ASP A 71 35.26 -20.77 1.55
CA ASP A 71 36.04 -21.69 2.37
C ASP A 71 36.24 -21.18 3.82
N SER A 72 36.84 -22.05 4.65
CA SER A 72 37.27 -21.79 6.03
C SER A 72 38.02 -20.49 6.19
N ASN A 73 38.94 -20.22 5.25
CA ASN A 73 39.88 -19.14 5.36
C ASN A 73 39.17 -17.82 5.12
N LEU A 74 38.28 -17.76 4.13
CA LEU A 74 37.46 -16.59 3.86
C LEU A 74 36.62 -16.21 5.08
N ILE A 75 35.92 -17.18 5.69
CA ILE A 75 35.06 -16.94 6.85
C ILE A 75 35.89 -16.52 8.08
N THR A 76 37.02 -17.19 8.33
CA THR A 76 37.93 -16.86 9.45
C THR A 76 38.58 -15.48 9.27
N GLN A 77 38.76 -15.02 8.03
CA GLN A 77 39.32 -13.70 7.74
C GLN A 77 38.26 -12.60 7.89
N PHE A 78 37.03 -12.86 7.46
CA PHE A 78 35.91 -11.95 7.72
C PHE A 78 35.59 -11.82 9.21
N SER A 79 35.66 -12.92 9.98
CA SER A 79 35.51 -12.86 11.44
C SER A 79 36.65 -12.08 12.11
N LYS A 80 37.89 -12.18 11.61
CA LYS A 80 39.02 -11.32 12.03
C LYS A 80 38.86 -9.85 11.65
N LEU A 81 38.09 -9.53 10.61
CA LEU A 81 37.80 -8.16 10.19
C LEU A 81 36.70 -7.48 11.02
N ASN A 82 36.10 -8.19 12.00
CA ASN A 82 34.96 -7.73 12.82
C ASN A 82 33.79 -7.18 11.98
N LEU A 83 33.61 -7.66 10.75
CA LEU A 83 32.52 -7.23 9.89
C LEU A 83 31.24 -8.00 10.23
N SER A 84 30.38 -7.39 11.04
CA SER A 84 29.06 -7.91 11.33
C SER A 84 28.18 -7.94 10.08
N ALA A 85 27.18 -8.85 10.03
CA ALA A 85 26.16 -8.84 9.00
C ALA A 85 25.43 -7.48 8.86
N ARG A 86 25.46 -6.65 9.90
CA ARG A 86 24.93 -5.28 9.88
C ARG A 86 25.77 -4.34 9.02
N GLU A 87 27.10 -4.44 9.07
CA GLU A 87 28.01 -3.58 8.30
C GLU A 87 28.01 -3.94 6.81
N LEU A 88 27.93 -5.23 6.47
CA LEU A 88 27.80 -5.69 5.07
C LEU A 88 26.50 -5.20 4.42
N SER A 89 25.42 -5.17 5.20
CA SER A 89 24.15 -4.64 4.71
C SER A 89 24.18 -3.13 4.50
N SER A 90 24.77 -2.38 5.44
CA SER A 90 24.96 -0.95 5.29
C SER A 90 25.85 -0.62 4.09
N PHE A 91 26.86 -1.45 3.82
CA PHE A 91 27.71 -1.33 2.65
C PHE A 91 26.94 -1.54 1.35
N TYR A 92 26.14 -2.62 1.26
CA TYR A 92 25.25 -2.86 0.12
C TYR A 92 24.24 -1.73 -0.10
N GLU A 93 23.70 -1.16 0.99
CA GLU A 93 22.76 -0.04 0.92
C GLU A 93 23.43 1.24 0.40
N GLN A 94 24.64 1.55 0.89
CA GLN A 94 25.43 2.69 0.39
C GLN A 94 25.71 2.51 -1.10
N MET A 95 26.12 1.31 -1.49
CA MET A 95 26.34 0.89 -2.86
C MET A 95 25.14 1.14 -3.80
N LEU A 96 23.93 0.76 -3.38
CA LEU A 96 22.70 0.99 -4.15
C LEU A 96 22.26 2.46 -4.17
N GLY A 97 22.69 3.26 -3.19
CA GLY A 97 22.35 4.68 -3.06
C GLY A 97 23.22 5.63 -3.87
N LEU A 98 24.29 5.14 -4.50
CA LEU A 98 25.18 5.93 -5.35
C LEU A 98 24.48 6.28 -6.67
N ASN A 99 23.90 7.47 -6.75
CA ASN A 99 23.39 8.01 -8.01
C ASN A 99 24.55 8.37 -8.95
N LEU A 100 24.36 8.07 -10.23
CA LEU A 100 25.29 8.46 -11.31
C LEU A 100 25.18 9.95 -11.70
N ASN A 101 24.20 10.69 -11.16
CA ASN A 101 23.99 12.11 -11.41
C ASN A 101 24.26 12.95 -10.14
N ASP A 102 24.90 14.12 -10.34
CA ASP A 102 25.32 15.17 -9.38
C ASP A 102 24.25 15.70 -8.40
N SER A 103 23.06 15.13 -8.38
CA SER A 103 22.06 15.47 -7.37
C SER A 103 22.36 14.74 -6.07
N THR A 104 22.48 15.53 -5.00
CA THR A 104 22.46 15.14 -3.58
C THR A 104 21.24 14.30 -3.14
N ASP A 105 20.43 13.82 -4.08
CA ASP A 105 19.13 13.20 -3.85
C ASP A 105 19.24 11.67 -4.06
N SER A 106 19.89 10.98 -3.11
CA SER A 106 20.11 9.51 -3.05
C SER A 106 18.84 8.64 -3.16
N ASN A 107 17.68 9.27 -3.31
CA ASN A 107 16.36 8.65 -3.41
C ASN A 107 15.98 8.17 -4.82
N LEU A 108 16.67 8.61 -5.89
CA LEU A 108 16.23 8.35 -7.28
C LEU A 108 16.43 6.89 -7.72
N HIS A 109 17.63 6.31 -7.53
CA HIS A 109 17.85 4.88 -7.83
C HIS A 109 16.99 3.97 -6.94
N ARG A 110 16.80 4.33 -5.66
CA ARG A 110 15.91 3.62 -4.72
C ARG A 110 14.44 3.58 -5.18
N LYS A 111 13.96 4.64 -5.86
CA LYS A 111 12.63 4.70 -6.48
C LYS A 111 12.54 3.93 -7.80
N THR A 112 13.67 3.67 -8.47
CA THR A 112 13.68 2.93 -9.75
C THR A 112 13.68 1.42 -9.56
N SER A 113 14.28 0.92 -8.46
CA SER A 113 14.43 -0.51 -8.20
C SER A 113 13.50 -1.06 -7.11
N GLY A 114 12.95 -0.18 -6.26
CA GLY A 114 12.12 -0.55 -5.10
C GLY A 114 12.81 -1.44 -4.08
N ILE A 115 14.14 -1.44 -4.07
CA ILE A 115 14.97 -2.20 -3.14
C ILE A 115 15.10 -1.40 -1.85
N TYR A 116 14.51 -1.91 -0.77
CA TYR A 116 14.57 -1.30 0.55
C TYR A 116 15.25 -2.22 1.54
N TYR A 117 16.28 -1.71 2.22
CA TYR A 117 16.93 -2.43 3.30
C TYR A 117 15.95 -2.65 4.47
N THR A 118 15.94 -3.87 5.00
CA THR A 118 15.09 -4.23 6.14
C THR A 118 15.93 -4.24 7.41
N SER A 119 15.56 -3.43 8.40
CA SER A 119 16.24 -3.44 9.69
C SER A 119 16.03 -4.77 10.44
N GLN A 120 16.99 -5.15 11.30
CA GLN A 120 16.86 -6.35 12.12
C GLN A 120 15.62 -6.30 13.03
N ASN A 121 15.26 -5.10 13.50
CA ASN A 121 14.07 -4.86 14.33
C ASN A 121 12.77 -5.20 13.61
N LEU A 122 12.77 -5.24 12.27
CA LEU A 122 11.62 -5.71 11.49
C LEU A 122 11.74 -7.18 11.11
N ALA A 123 12.92 -7.62 10.67
CA ALA A 123 13.10 -8.98 10.17
C ALA A 123 12.96 -10.04 11.26
N PHE A 124 13.56 -9.81 12.44
CA PHE A 124 13.57 -10.79 13.53
C PHE A 124 12.18 -11.11 14.09
N PRO A 125 11.34 -10.13 14.47
CA PRO A 125 10.03 -10.45 15.04
C PRO A 125 9.08 -11.10 14.02
N LEU A 126 9.18 -10.75 12.73
CA LEU A 126 8.42 -11.42 11.67
C LEU A 126 8.89 -12.88 11.46
N ALA A 127 10.22 -13.10 11.39
CA ALA A 127 10.77 -14.46 11.29
C ALA A 127 10.35 -15.31 12.50
N ARG A 128 10.43 -14.75 13.71
CA ARG A 128 9.96 -15.39 14.95
C ARG A 128 8.49 -15.80 14.85
N LEU A 129 7.61 -14.88 14.44
CA LEU A 129 6.18 -15.14 14.30
C LEU A 129 5.90 -16.27 13.28
N ALA A 130 6.62 -16.28 12.15
CA ALA A 130 6.50 -17.32 11.14
C ALA A 130 7.01 -18.69 11.64
N VAL A 131 8.15 -18.73 12.33
CA VAL A 131 8.71 -19.99 12.86
C VAL A 131 7.83 -20.55 13.97
N ASP A 132 7.31 -19.73 14.88
CA ASP A 132 6.36 -20.17 15.91
C ASP A 132 5.06 -20.69 15.28
N THR A 133 4.57 -20.04 14.21
CA THR A 133 3.41 -20.52 13.45
C THR A 133 3.68 -21.90 12.85
N TYR A 134 4.88 -22.11 12.28
CA TYR A 134 5.28 -23.39 11.71
C TYR A 134 5.41 -24.48 12.79
N ILE A 135 6.02 -24.18 13.93
CA ILE A 135 6.11 -25.10 15.08
C ILE A 135 4.71 -25.49 15.57
N LYS A 136 3.79 -24.52 15.67
CA LYS A 136 2.39 -24.78 16.05
C LYS A 136 1.71 -25.74 15.06
N ILE A 137 1.83 -25.49 13.76
CA ILE A 137 1.23 -26.34 12.71
C ILE A 137 1.80 -27.75 12.76
N ARG A 138 3.12 -27.89 13.02
CA ARG A 138 3.82 -29.17 12.90
C ARG A 138 3.84 -30.02 14.16
N LEU A 139 3.82 -29.39 15.33
CA LEU A 139 3.99 -30.05 16.63
C LEU A 139 2.85 -29.76 17.61
N GLY A 140 1.91 -28.87 17.29
CA GLY A 140 0.86 -28.44 18.22
C GLY A 140 1.36 -27.57 19.37
N ILE A 141 2.63 -27.15 19.35
CA ILE A 141 3.22 -26.31 20.40
C ILE A 141 2.93 -24.85 20.09
N THR A 142 2.18 -24.18 20.96
CA THR A 142 1.91 -22.73 20.87
C THR A 142 2.95 -21.93 21.63
N ASP A 143 3.31 -20.75 21.09
CA ASP A 143 4.11 -19.73 21.78
C ASP A 143 5.48 -20.22 22.28
N TYR A 144 6.12 -21.16 21.57
CA TYR A 144 7.41 -21.76 21.97
C TYR A 144 8.45 -20.71 22.37
N SER A 145 8.62 -19.67 21.56
CA SER A 145 9.59 -18.60 21.82
C SER A 145 9.26 -17.70 23.03
N PHE A 146 8.03 -17.74 23.56
CA PHE A 146 7.64 -17.02 24.78
C PHE A 146 7.85 -17.83 26.05
N ILE A 147 8.12 -19.13 25.93
CA ILE A 147 8.39 -20.01 27.05
C ILE A 147 9.84 -19.80 27.47
N HIS A 148 10.05 -19.19 28.64
CA HIS A 148 11.39 -18.84 29.12
C HIS A 148 12.32 -20.06 29.29
N ARG A 149 11.74 -21.23 29.64
CA ARG A 149 12.45 -22.52 29.77
C ARG A 149 11.53 -23.67 29.33
N PRO A 150 11.49 -24.01 28.03
CA PRO A 150 10.77 -25.18 27.55
C PRO A 150 11.37 -26.47 28.13
N SER A 151 10.58 -27.54 28.21
CA SER A 151 11.09 -28.84 28.64
C SER A 151 12.17 -29.36 27.66
N SER A 152 13.13 -30.14 28.16
CA SER A 152 14.16 -30.76 27.31
C SER A 152 13.55 -31.55 26.15
N GLU A 153 12.46 -32.28 26.40
CA GLU A 153 11.73 -33.03 25.38
C GLU A 153 11.10 -32.12 24.31
N THR A 154 10.47 -31.02 24.73
CA THR A 154 9.89 -30.02 23.82
C THR A 154 10.97 -29.38 22.95
N THR A 155 12.08 -28.95 23.56
CA THR A 155 13.22 -28.34 22.85
C THR A 155 13.82 -29.33 21.85
N GLN A 156 13.98 -30.61 22.22
CA GLN A 156 14.49 -31.64 21.31
C GLN A 156 13.56 -31.85 20.12
N LYS A 157 12.24 -31.95 20.33
CA LYS A 157 11.25 -32.06 19.25
C LYS A 157 11.32 -30.88 18.27
N VAL A 158 11.48 -29.66 18.78
CA VAL A 158 11.64 -28.46 17.95
C VAL A 158 12.97 -28.50 17.19
N ALA A 159 14.07 -28.85 17.85
CA ALA A 159 15.39 -28.99 17.21
C ALA A 159 15.35 -30.02 16.07
N ASP A 160 14.75 -31.18 16.30
CA ASP A 160 14.62 -32.25 15.31
C ASP A 160 13.81 -31.79 14.08
N LEU A 161 12.69 -31.09 14.32
CA LEU A 161 11.88 -30.49 13.25
C LEU A 161 12.69 -29.48 12.44
N LEU A 162 13.34 -28.51 13.09
CA LEU A 162 14.09 -27.46 12.39
C LEU A 162 15.32 -28.00 11.66
N SER A 163 15.88 -29.13 12.11
CA SER A 163 17.01 -29.78 11.45
C SER A 163 16.69 -30.32 10.04
N VAL A 164 15.41 -30.51 9.71
CA VAL A 164 14.97 -30.98 8.39
C VAL A 164 14.10 -29.96 7.66
N THR A 165 13.98 -28.75 8.20
CA THR A 165 13.10 -27.69 7.69
C THR A 165 13.80 -26.90 6.61
N ARG A 166 13.25 -26.91 5.38
CA ARG A 166 13.77 -26.12 4.25
C ARG A 166 13.24 -24.69 4.31
N VAL A 167 14.14 -23.70 4.40
CA VAL A 167 13.80 -22.27 4.53
C VAL A 167 14.32 -21.49 3.33
N ALA A 168 13.45 -20.74 2.64
CA ALA A 168 13.83 -19.93 1.49
C ALA A 168 13.54 -18.44 1.67
N ASP A 169 14.36 -17.61 1.03
CA ASP A 169 14.06 -16.20 0.75
C ASP A 169 14.17 -15.95 -0.77
N PRO A 170 13.04 -15.68 -1.47
CA PRO A 170 13.01 -15.56 -2.94
C PRO A 170 13.56 -14.22 -3.46
N SER A 171 13.85 -13.27 -2.58
CA SER A 171 14.43 -11.97 -2.94
C SER A 171 15.33 -11.50 -1.80
N CYS A 172 16.37 -12.29 -1.54
CA CYS A 172 17.04 -12.29 -0.25
C CYS A 172 17.89 -11.05 0.03
N GLY A 173 18.28 -10.29 -1.00
CA GLY A 173 19.29 -9.27 -0.87
C GLY A 173 20.53 -9.84 -0.18
N VAL A 174 20.88 -9.27 0.96
CA VAL A 174 21.98 -9.70 1.85
C VAL A 174 21.56 -10.71 2.93
N ALA A 175 20.52 -11.52 2.66
CA ALA A 175 20.01 -12.61 3.50
C ALA A 175 19.49 -12.22 4.90
N ARG A 176 18.95 -11.00 5.06
CA ARG A 176 18.49 -10.47 6.35
C ARG A 176 17.47 -11.37 7.07
N PHE A 177 16.53 -11.98 6.35
CA PHE A 177 15.52 -12.87 6.94
C PHE A 177 16.06 -14.26 7.27
N LEU A 178 17.01 -14.78 6.51
CA LEU A 178 17.68 -16.04 6.83
C LEU A 178 18.57 -15.88 8.09
N ILE A 179 19.20 -14.73 8.25
CA ILE A 179 19.92 -14.36 9.48
C ILE A 179 18.96 -14.25 10.66
N ALA A 180 17.79 -13.63 10.47
CA ALA A 180 16.75 -13.59 11.49
C ALA A 180 16.28 -14.99 11.93
N TYR A 181 16.17 -15.93 11.01
CA TYR A 181 15.88 -17.34 11.30
C TYR A 181 17.00 -18.00 12.12
N LEU A 182 18.27 -17.78 11.76
CA LEU A 182 19.42 -18.27 12.54
C LEU A 182 19.48 -17.67 13.95
N GLN A 183 19.11 -16.40 14.10
CA GLN A 183 19.01 -15.75 15.41
C GLN A 183 17.89 -16.34 16.26
N TYR A 184 16.75 -16.72 15.65
CA TYR A 184 15.70 -17.46 16.35
C TYR A 184 16.25 -18.78 16.89
N LEU A 185 16.98 -19.54 16.05
CA LEU A 185 17.61 -20.79 16.45
C LEU A 185 18.56 -20.58 17.65
N ARG A 186 19.43 -19.55 17.59
CA ARG A 186 20.33 -19.19 18.68
C ARG A 186 19.58 -18.87 19.97
N MET A 187 18.58 -18.00 19.90
CA MET A 187 17.93 -17.43 21.07
C MET A 187 16.96 -18.39 21.77
N PHE A 188 16.23 -19.22 21.03
CA PHE A 188 15.13 -20.01 21.60
C PHE A 188 15.38 -21.52 21.58
N VAL A 189 16.20 -22.01 20.67
CA VAL A 189 16.46 -23.46 20.53
C VAL A 189 17.79 -23.81 21.18
N LEU A 190 18.90 -23.25 20.69
CA LEU A 190 20.25 -23.57 21.17
C LEU A 190 20.47 -23.16 22.63
N ALA A 191 19.88 -22.03 23.05
CA ALA A 191 19.92 -21.59 24.45
C ALA A 191 19.32 -22.62 25.43
N ASN A 192 18.44 -23.51 24.93
CA ASN A 192 17.77 -24.55 25.71
C ASN A 192 18.24 -25.98 25.35
N LEU A 193 19.21 -26.12 24.44
CA LEU A 193 19.71 -27.40 23.93
C LEU A 193 21.14 -27.66 24.46
N PRO A 194 21.53 -28.91 24.76
CA PRO A 194 22.90 -29.23 25.15
C PRO A 194 23.95 -28.78 24.12
N ILE A 195 25.06 -28.19 24.59
CA ILE A 195 26.13 -27.59 23.75
C ILE A 195 26.70 -28.57 22.72
N ASN A 196 26.82 -29.86 23.07
CA ASN A 196 27.34 -30.90 22.18
C ASN A 196 26.45 -31.16 20.95
N GLN A 197 25.19 -30.73 20.95
CA GLN A 197 24.29 -30.87 19.80
C GLN A 197 24.31 -29.66 18.85
N HIS A 198 24.86 -28.52 19.28
CA HIS A 198 24.75 -27.25 18.56
C HIS A 198 25.34 -27.33 17.15
N SER A 199 26.58 -27.82 17.03
CA SER A 199 27.27 -27.91 15.72
C SER A 199 26.52 -28.79 14.72
N HIS A 200 25.94 -29.91 15.17
CA HIS A 200 25.21 -30.84 14.31
C HIS A 200 23.89 -30.23 13.82
N LEU A 201 23.16 -29.55 14.71
CA LEU A 201 21.93 -28.87 14.34
C LEU A 201 22.21 -27.72 13.36
N CYS A 202 23.21 -26.89 13.64
CA CYS A 202 23.60 -25.79 12.74
C CYS A 202 24.01 -26.30 11.36
N ALA A 203 24.71 -27.44 11.28
CA ALA A 203 25.05 -28.07 10.01
C ALA A 203 23.83 -28.41 9.16
N LYS A 204 22.88 -29.10 9.79
CA LYS A 204 21.63 -29.50 9.15
C LYS A 204 20.73 -28.31 8.78
N VAL A 205 20.71 -27.27 9.63
CA VAL A 205 19.96 -26.04 9.32
C VAL A 205 20.59 -25.34 8.12
N CYS A 206 21.91 -25.19 8.11
CA CYS A 206 22.65 -24.52 7.04
C CYS A 206 22.40 -25.16 5.67
N SER A 207 22.44 -26.50 5.58
CA SER A 207 22.18 -27.23 4.33
C SER A 207 20.74 -27.09 3.81
N ASN A 208 19.84 -26.56 4.63
CA ASN A 208 18.43 -26.35 4.32
C ASN A 208 18.05 -24.87 4.14
N LEU A 209 19.03 -23.95 4.07
CA LEU A 209 18.79 -22.53 3.77
C LEU A 209 18.96 -22.24 2.27
N TYR A 210 18.01 -21.51 1.69
CA TYR A 210 17.98 -21.13 0.27
C TYR A 210 17.77 -19.63 0.10
N GLY A 211 18.53 -19.00 -0.79
CA GLY A 211 18.44 -17.56 -1.07
C GLY A 211 18.50 -17.27 -2.57
N TYR A 212 17.60 -16.42 -3.04
CA TYR A 212 17.52 -16.05 -4.46
C TYR A 212 17.48 -14.54 -4.60
N ASP A 213 18.21 -14.01 -5.57
CA ASP A 213 18.19 -12.58 -5.90
C ASP A 213 18.63 -12.39 -7.35
N VAL A 214 18.11 -11.37 -8.01
CA VAL A 214 18.51 -10.98 -9.36
C VAL A 214 19.91 -10.36 -9.36
N ASP A 215 20.32 -9.76 -8.24
CA ASP A 215 21.64 -9.15 -8.06
C ASP A 215 22.69 -10.18 -7.59
N PRO A 216 23.71 -10.49 -8.43
CA PRO A 216 24.76 -11.43 -8.07
C PRO A 216 25.65 -10.92 -6.93
N ILE A 217 25.77 -9.61 -6.74
CA ILE A 217 26.51 -9.01 -5.60
C ILE A 217 25.74 -9.27 -4.31
N ALA A 218 24.41 -9.13 -4.34
CA ALA A 218 23.56 -9.44 -3.20
C ALA A 218 23.70 -10.90 -2.78
N ILE A 219 23.65 -11.84 -3.73
CA ILE A 219 23.88 -13.27 -3.48
C ILE A 219 25.25 -13.53 -2.83
N TYR A 220 26.31 -12.90 -3.34
CA TYR A 220 27.64 -13.05 -2.75
C TYR A 220 27.69 -12.58 -1.29
N LEU A 221 27.13 -11.40 -1.01
CA LEU A 221 27.07 -10.83 0.34
C LEU A 221 26.14 -11.62 1.26
N ALA A 222 25.04 -12.17 0.74
CA ALA A 222 24.13 -13.05 1.47
C ALA A 222 24.87 -14.29 2.00
N LYS A 223 25.63 -14.97 1.13
CA LYS A 223 26.40 -16.14 1.54
C LYS A 223 27.41 -15.81 2.65
N ILE A 224 28.14 -14.69 2.54
CA ILE A 224 29.08 -14.23 3.58
C ILE A 224 28.33 -13.95 4.89
N SER A 225 27.19 -13.26 4.81
CA SER A 225 26.45 -12.84 6.01
C SER A 225 25.89 -14.04 6.77
N VAL A 226 25.38 -15.05 6.06
CA VAL A 226 24.92 -16.33 6.65
C VAL A 226 26.08 -17.09 7.28
N ALA A 227 27.21 -17.20 6.58
CA ALA A 227 28.40 -17.88 7.09
C ALA A 227 28.95 -17.20 8.36
N SER A 228 28.95 -15.86 8.41
CA SER A 228 29.36 -15.08 9.57
C SER A 228 28.46 -15.35 10.78
N GLU A 229 27.13 -15.31 10.61
CA GLU A 229 26.19 -15.58 11.71
C GLU A 229 26.35 -17.03 12.23
N LEU A 230 26.54 -18.00 11.33
CA LEU A 230 26.79 -19.40 11.73
C LEU A 230 28.10 -19.55 12.51
N HIS A 231 29.16 -18.84 12.12
CA HIS A 231 30.43 -18.84 12.84
C HIS A 231 30.29 -18.22 14.24
N GLU A 232 29.49 -17.16 14.40
CA GLU A 232 29.18 -16.62 15.72
C GLU A 232 28.39 -17.60 16.59
N ILE A 233 27.47 -18.37 16.00
CA ILE A 233 26.67 -19.37 16.71
C ILE A 233 27.52 -20.60 17.10
N CYS A 234 28.41 -21.05 16.21
CA CYS A 234 29.23 -22.25 16.38
C CYS A 234 30.68 -22.01 15.90
N PRO A 235 31.54 -21.38 16.73
CA PRO A 235 32.91 -21.01 16.32
C PRO A 235 33.77 -22.20 15.87
N ASN A 236 33.53 -23.38 16.44
CA ASN A 236 34.27 -24.62 16.16
C ASN A 236 33.50 -25.57 15.22
N GLY A 237 32.41 -25.11 14.59
CA GLY A 237 31.63 -25.94 13.67
C GLY A 237 32.35 -26.24 12.36
N GLN A 238 31.99 -27.36 11.70
CA GLN A 238 32.41 -27.60 10.32
C GLN A 238 31.92 -26.47 9.41
N LEU A 239 32.72 -26.11 8.40
CA LEU A 239 32.34 -25.10 7.43
C LEU A 239 31.48 -25.72 6.32
N PHE A 240 30.40 -25.04 5.96
CA PHE A 240 29.38 -25.53 5.03
C PHE A 240 29.48 -24.82 3.68
N SER A 241 29.28 -25.56 2.59
CA SER A 241 29.11 -24.95 1.27
C SER A 241 27.66 -24.45 1.10
N LEU A 242 27.52 -23.17 0.76
CA LEU A 242 26.25 -22.51 0.44
C LEU A 242 25.99 -22.43 -1.08
N ASP A 243 26.83 -23.09 -1.89
CA ASP A 243 26.92 -22.79 -3.32
C ASP A 243 25.72 -23.25 -4.14
N ASN A 244 25.09 -24.35 -3.73
CA ASN A 244 23.94 -24.89 -4.47
C ASN A 244 22.60 -24.26 -4.07
N SER A 245 22.53 -23.59 -2.92
CA SER A 245 21.27 -23.07 -2.36
C SER A 245 21.10 -21.56 -2.47
N PHE A 246 22.19 -20.81 -2.75
CA PHE A 246 22.16 -19.38 -3.03
C PHE A 246 22.43 -19.10 -4.51
N ARG A 247 21.42 -18.65 -5.26
CA ARG A 247 21.48 -18.54 -6.74
C ARG A 247 21.04 -17.18 -7.25
N GLN A 248 21.74 -16.66 -8.25
CA GLN A 248 21.28 -15.50 -9.00
C GLN A 248 20.06 -15.88 -9.85
N MET A 249 18.91 -15.27 -9.60
CA MET A 249 17.65 -15.60 -10.27
C MET A 249 16.58 -14.54 -10.05
N ASN A 250 15.77 -14.28 -11.07
CA ASN A 250 14.47 -13.62 -10.96
C ASN A 250 13.37 -14.69 -10.89
N PRO A 251 12.80 -14.96 -9.71
CA PRO A 251 11.86 -16.04 -9.55
C PRO A 251 10.45 -15.69 -10.04
N LEU A 252 10.22 -14.56 -10.74
CA LEU A 252 8.92 -14.21 -11.32
C LEU A 252 8.77 -14.69 -12.77
N ILE A 253 9.86 -14.98 -13.46
CA ILE A 253 9.86 -15.44 -14.85
C ILE A 253 10.47 -16.84 -14.95
N ALA A 254 10.09 -17.62 -15.96
CA ALA A 254 10.71 -18.93 -16.23
C ALA A 254 11.96 -18.77 -17.11
N SER A 255 12.97 -19.60 -16.84
CA SER A 255 14.21 -19.65 -17.62
C SER A 255 13.98 -20.29 -18.99
N ASP A 256 14.74 -19.84 -19.99
CA ASP A 256 14.88 -20.52 -21.29
C ASP A 256 15.98 -21.59 -21.29
N GLY A 257 16.60 -21.86 -20.14
CA GLY A 257 17.69 -22.83 -20.00
C GLY A 257 19.06 -22.30 -20.40
N CYS A 258 19.19 -21.01 -20.76
CA CYS A 258 20.46 -20.42 -21.13
C CYS A 258 21.36 -20.21 -19.89
N LYS A 259 22.44 -21.00 -19.79
CA LYS A 259 23.47 -20.86 -18.75
C LYS A 259 24.44 -19.73 -19.10
N SER A 260 24.02 -18.47 -18.94
CA SER A 260 25.00 -17.38 -18.85
C SER A 260 24.51 -16.29 -17.91
N THR A 261 24.80 -16.48 -16.63
CA THR A 261 24.78 -15.44 -15.60
C THR A 261 26.16 -14.82 -15.55
N ASP A 262 26.52 -14.03 -16.57
CA ASP A 262 27.66 -13.16 -16.40
C ASP A 262 27.23 -11.87 -15.71
N ILE A 263 28.11 -11.34 -14.87
CA ILE A 263 27.85 -10.08 -14.16
C ILE A 263 27.52 -8.96 -15.16
N PHE A 264 28.08 -9.01 -16.38
CA PHE A 264 27.89 -8.01 -17.44
C PHE A 264 26.44 -7.89 -17.90
N THR A 265 25.71 -9.01 -17.95
CA THR A 265 24.29 -9.06 -18.30
C THR A 265 23.45 -8.38 -17.22
N PHE A 266 23.74 -8.63 -15.93
CA PHE A 266 23.07 -7.95 -14.82
C PHE A 266 23.35 -6.44 -14.85
N LEU A 267 24.61 -6.07 -15.10
CA LEU A 267 25.04 -4.68 -15.21
C LEU A 267 24.44 -3.95 -16.40
N SER A 268 23.84 -4.64 -17.36
CA SER A 268 23.04 -4.00 -18.40
C SER A 268 21.71 -3.45 -17.84
N GLY A 269 21.37 -3.68 -16.58
CA GLY A 269 20.16 -3.16 -15.94
C GLY A 269 18.87 -3.88 -16.35
N PHE A 270 18.98 -4.97 -17.08
CA PHE A 270 17.86 -5.75 -17.59
C PHE A 270 17.43 -6.83 -16.59
N LEU A 271 16.71 -6.42 -15.54
CA LEU A 271 16.30 -7.31 -14.43
C LEU A 271 15.31 -8.42 -14.83
N TYR A 272 14.69 -8.29 -16.01
CA TYR A 272 13.61 -9.16 -16.50
C TYR A 272 14.05 -10.03 -17.69
N LEU A 273 15.34 -10.33 -17.80
CA LEU A 273 15.85 -11.26 -18.80
C LEU A 273 15.47 -12.71 -18.46
N ASN A 274 15.00 -13.46 -19.46
CA ASN A 274 14.67 -14.88 -19.33
C ASN A 274 15.86 -15.73 -18.85
N SER A 275 17.10 -15.35 -19.17
CA SER A 275 18.30 -16.04 -18.68
C SER A 275 18.43 -16.02 -17.15
N PHE A 276 17.81 -15.05 -16.47
CA PHE A 276 17.73 -15.01 -15.00
C PHE A 276 16.52 -15.76 -14.44
N GLY A 277 15.63 -16.31 -15.27
CA GLY A 277 14.40 -16.91 -14.79
C GLY A 277 14.59 -18.18 -13.96
N ARG A 278 13.49 -18.66 -13.37
CA ARG A 278 13.41 -19.92 -12.63
C ARG A 278 13.83 -21.09 -13.52
N PRO A 279 14.86 -21.86 -13.14
CA PRO A 279 15.24 -23.09 -13.85
C PRO A 279 14.22 -24.20 -13.61
N SER A 280 14.31 -25.27 -14.40
CA SER A 280 13.40 -26.41 -14.31
C SER A 280 13.51 -27.20 -13.00
N ASP A 281 14.64 -27.12 -12.29
CA ASP A 281 14.86 -27.74 -10.98
C ASP A 281 14.33 -26.87 -9.81
N PHE A 282 13.71 -25.72 -10.09
CA PHE A 282 13.00 -24.93 -9.09
C PHE A 282 11.63 -25.56 -8.82
N GLU A 283 11.61 -26.56 -7.95
CA GLU A 283 10.40 -27.32 -7.61
C GLU A 283 9.50 -26.58 -6.61
N LEU A 284 8.33 -26.13 -7.06
CA LEU A 284 7.28 -25.59 -6.19
C LEU A 284 6.80 -26.64 -5.17
N GLY A 285 6.32 -26.21 -4.00
CA GLY A 285 5.90 -27.08 -2.91
C GLY A 285 7.04 -27.77 -2.14
N SER A 286 8.30 -27.39 -2.40
CA SER A 286 9.48 -28.01 -1.79
C SER A 286 9.86 -27.47 -0.42
N TRP A 287 9.48 -26.23 -0.11
CA TRP A 287 9.94 -25.53 1.10
C TRP A 287 8.95 -25.67 2.25
N ASP A 288 9.46 -25.59 3.48
CA ASP A 288 8.66 -25.60 4.69
C ASP A 288 8.37 -24.18 5.17
N ILE A 289 9.34 -23.27 5.04
CA ILE A 289 9.19 -21.86 5.39
C ILE A 289 9.71 -20.98 4.25
N VAL A 290 8.96 -19.94 3.90
CA VAL A 290 9.44 -18.84 3.05
C VAL A 290 9.40 -17.53 3.84
N LEU A 291 10.50 -16.79 3.87
CA LEU A 291 10.62 -15.49 4.53
C LEU A 291 11.13 -14.43 3.55
N GLY A 292 10.90 -13.14 3.81
CA GLY A 292 11.52 -12.10 2.99
C GLY A 292 10.82 -10.74 3.01
N ASN A 293 11.46 -9.78 2.34
CA ASN A 293 10.88 -8.50 1.95
C ASN A 293 11.04 -8.35 0.43
N PRO A 294 10.08 -8.83 -0.38
CA PRO A 294 10.14 -8.68 -1.83
C PRO A 294 10.04 -7.21 -2.26
N PRO A 295 10.48 -6.86 -3.49
CA PRO A 295 10.43 -5.48 -4.00
C PRO A 295 8.99 -4.96 -4.12
N TRP A 296 8.80 -3.63 -4.04
CA TRP A 296 7.48 -2.97 -4.05
C TRP A 296 7.18 -2.16 -5.32
N GLU A 297 7.51 -2.72 -6.48
CA GLU A 297 7.43 -2.03 -7.76
C GLU A 297 6.28 -2.49 -8.64
N LYS A 298 6.02 -1.70 -9.67
CA LYS A 298 5.18 -2.09 -10.80
C LYS A 298 6.07 -2.67 -11.89
N VAL A 299 5.65 -3.77 -12.50
CA VAL A 299 6.36 -4.34 -13.65
C VAL A 299 5.97 -3.57 -14.92
N ARG A 300 6.53 -2.36 -15.08
CA ARG A 300 6.35 -1.47 -16.24
C ARG A 300 7.53 -0.51 -16.39
N PHE A 301 7.73 -0.02 -17.60
CA PHE A 301 8.66 1.08 -17.84
C PHE A 301 8.04 2.42 -17.44
N GLU A 302 8.75 3.20 -16.62
CA GLU A 302 8.36 4.56 -16.24
C GLU A 302 9.34 5.57 -16.84
N GLU A 303 8.98 6.15 -17.99
CA GLU A 303 9.84 7.05 -18.80
C GLU A 303 10.56 8.12 -17.96
N LYS A 304 9.82 8.89 -17.15
CA LYS A 304 10.38 9.99 -16.36
C LYS A 304 11.47 9.50 -15.39
N VAL A 305 11.19 8.41 -14.70
CA VAL A 305 12.08 7.81 -13.70
C VAL A 305 13.37 7.30 -14.35
N HIS A 306 13.27 6.67 -15.51
CA HIS A 306 14.41 6.11 -16.23
C HIS A 306 15.22 7.19 -16.97
N PHE A 307 14.57 8.19 -17.57
CA PHE A 307 15.25 9.30 -18.24
C PHE A 307 15.95 10.22 -17.24
N GLU A 308 15.35 10.56 -16.09
CA GLU A 308 16.02 11.38 -15.06
C GLU A 308 17.27 10.72 -14.48
N ALA A 309 17.39 9.39 -14.58
CA ALA A 309 18.56 8.65 -14.11
C ALA A 309 19.80 8.83 -15.02
N VAL A 310 19.60 9.16 -16.30
CA VAL A 310 20.69 9.21 -17.31
C VAL A 310 20.75 10.49 -18.12
N LEU A 311 19.71 11.34 -18.07
CA LEU A 311 19.63 12.63 -18.77
C LEU A 311 19.57 13.82 -17.80
N PRO A 312 20.09 15.00 -18.19
CA PRO A 312 19.97 16.23 -17.41
C PRO A 312 18.51 16.62 -17.09
N LYS A 313 18.24 17.00 -15.83
CA LYS A 313 16.88 17.34 -15.33
C LYS A 313 16.14 18.40 -16.16
N TYR A 314 16.85 19.36 -16.76
CA TYR A 314 16.21 20.41 -17.57
C TYR A 314 15.58 19.88 -18.87
N LEU A 315 16.03 18.72 -19.37
CA LEU A 315 15.42 18.08 -20.54
C LEU A 315 14.12 17.35 -20.19
N VAL A 316 13.92 16.95 -18.93
CA VAL A 316 12.82 16.05 -18.49
C VAL A 316 11.67 16.79 -17.79
N LYS A 317 11.71 18.12 -17.73
CA LYS A 317 10.85 18.98 -16.89
C LYS A 317 9.35 19.10 -17.27
N SER A 318 8.81 18.24 -18.13
CA SER A 318 7.41 18.36 -18.60
C SER A 318 6.42 17.52 -17.79
N ASP A 319 5.31 18.14 -17.34
CA ASP A 319 4.33 17.48 -16.47
C ASP A 319 3.11 16.91 -17.25
N LEU A 320 2.85 17.36 -18.48
CA LEU A 320 1.72 16.93 -19.31
C LEU A 320 2.09 15.75 -20.24
N LYS A 321 1.19 14.76 -20.40
CA LYS A 321 1.41 13.58 -21.27
C LYS A 321 1.71 13.95 -22.74
N SER A 322 1.03 14.96 -23.28
CA SER A 322 1.26 15.48 -24.64
C SER A 322 2.65 16.11 -24.83
N GLU A 323 3.31 16.49 -23.74
CA GLU A 323 4.70 16.98 -23.76
C GLU A 323 5.71 15.82 -23.63
N ARG A 324 5.31 14.69 -23.02
CA ARG A 324 6.14 13.47 -22.92
C ARG A 324 6.34 12.76 -24.24
N GLU A 325 5.30 12.68 -25.08
CA GLU A 325 5.42 12.13 -26.44
C GLU A 325 6.42 12.94 -27.28
N LYS A 326 6.40 14.28 -27.12
CA LYS A 326 7.38 15.18 -27.74
C LYS A 326 8.78 15.00 -27.15
N LEU A 327 8.89 14.69 -25.84
CA LEU A 327 10.16 14.41 -25.18
C LEU A 327 10.80 13.14 -25.73
N SER A 328 10.04 12.05 -25.88
CA SER A 328 10.54 10.79 -26.44
C SER A 328 11.09 10.97 -27.86
N GLN A 329 10.35 11.69 -28.72
CA GLN A 329 10.82 12.08 -30.06
C GLN A 329 12.07 12.95 -30.03
N LYS A 330 12.17 13.89 -29.08
CA LYS A 330 13.35 14.74 -28.93
C LYS A 330 14.56 13.91 -28.49
N ILE A 331 14.38 12.95 -27.58
CA ILE A 331 15.45 12.07 -27.09
C ILE A 331 15.91 11.12 -28.20
N SER A 332 15.00 10.55 -29.01
CA SER A 332 15.38 9.65 -30.11
C SER A 332 16.31 10.31 -31.13
N VAL A 333 16.19 11.63 -31.32
CA VAL A 333 17.05 12.41 -32.23
C VAL A 333 18.31 12.91 -31.51
N SER A 334 18.18 13.44 -30.29
CA SER A 334 19.30 14.07 -29.58
C SER A 334 20.24 13.08 -28.87
N HIS A 335 19.74 11.90 -28.50
CA HIS A 335 20.46 10.87 -27.74
C HIS A 335 20.05 9.44 -28.20
N PRO A 336 20.37 9.05 -29.45
CA PRO A 336 19.94 7.79 -30.04
C PRO A 336 20.45 6.51 -29.33
N LYS A 337 21.66 6.48 -28.77
CA LYS A 337 22.17 5.30 -28.03
C LYS A 337 21.43 5.09 -26.71
N ILE A 338 21.17 6.17 -25.97
CA ILE A 338 20.36 6.12 -24.75
C ILE A 338 18.93 5.66 -25.11
N PHE A 339 18.37 6.18 -26.19
CA PHE A 339 17.04 5.77 -26.67
C PHE A 339 17.00 4.27 -27.04
N SER A 340 17.99 3.78 -27.79
CA SER A 340 18.12 2.36 -28.17
C SER A 340 18.17 1.45 -26.95
N TYR A 341 18.99 1.80 -25.95
CA TYR A 341 19.06 1.05 -24.69
C TYR A 341 17.70 0.96 -23.99
N PHE A 342 16.94 2.07 -23.94
CA PHE A 342 15.62 2.05 -23.33
C PHE A 342 14.60 1.26 -24.15
N GLN A 343 14.69 1.26 -25.48
CA GLN A 343 13.85 0.40 -26.31
C GLN A 343 14.10 -1.09 -26.04
N GLU A 344 15.36 -1.49 -25.89
CA GLU A 344 15.73 -2.86 -25.48
C GLU A 344 15.16 -3.19 -24.09
N LEU A 345 15.33 -2.29 -23.11
CA LEU A 345 14.78 -2.48 -21.76
C LEU A 345 13.24 -2.62 -21.77
N ILE A 346 12.53 -1.78 -22.53
CA ILE A 346 11.08 -1.86 -22.70
C ILE A 346 10.68 -3.20 -23.30
N ALA A 347 11.38 -3.66 -24.34
CA ALA A 347 11.10 -4.95 -24.97
C ALA A 347 11.26 -6.13 -23.99
N HIS A 348 12.30 -6.11 -23.15
CA HIS A 348 12.50 -7.14 -22.12
C HIS A 348 11.41 -7.10 -21.04
N ILE A 349 11.04 -5.92 -20.55
CA ILE A 349 9.95 -5.75 -19.59
C ILE A 349 8.63 -6.26 -20.18
N ASP A 350 8.29 -5.89 -21.40
CA ASP A 350 7.03 -6.31 -22.03
C ASP A 350 6.97 -7.82 -22.28
N LYS A 351 8.09 -8.43 -22.70
CA LYS A 351 8.20 -9.90 -22.82
C LYS A 351 7.94 -10.57 -21.46
N ALA A 352 8.58 -10.09 -20.39
CA ALA A 352 8.37 -10.63 -19.06
C ALA A 352 6.93 -10.44 -18.56
N ARG A 353 6.28 -9.31 -18.86
CA ARG A 353 4.87 -9.07 -18.52
C ARG A 353 3.94 -10.08 -19.18
N VAL A 354 4.16 -10.39 -20.46
CA VAL A 354 3.39 -11.42 -21.17
C VAL A 354 3.60 -12.79 -20.51
N GLN A 355 4.86 -13.14 -20.24
CA GLN A 355 5.20 -14.41 -19.61
C GLN A 355 4.57 -14.57 -18.22
N ILE A 356 4.70 -13.57 -17.35
CA ILE A 356 4.10 -13.55 -16.00
C ILE A 356 2.58 -13.71 -16.08
N LYS A 357 1.92 -13.03 -17.03
CA LYS A 357 0.46 -13.13 -17.20
C LYS A 357 -0.01 -14.50 -17.71
N SER A 358 0.82 -15.18 -18.50
CA SER A 358 0.53 -16.53 -19.00
C SER A 358 0.88 -17.64 -18.01
N ASP A 359 1.67 -17.34 -16.98
CA ASP A 359 2.18 -18.31 -16.04
C ASP A 359 1.10 -18.69 -15.00
N PRO A 360 0.70 -19.98 -14.90
CA PRO A 360 -0.34 -20.43 -13.97
C PRO A 360 -0.04 -20.15 -12.49
N ILE A 361 1.23 -19.91 -12.13
CA ILE A 361 1.62 -19.54 -10.77
C ILE A 361 0.94 -18.23 -10.34
N PHE A 362 0.77 -17.28 -11.25
CA PHE A 362 0.31 -15.92 -10.94
C PHE A 362 -1.15 -15.66 -11.30
N SER A 363 -1.95 -16.72 -11.40
CA SER A 363 -3.37 -16.66 -11.80
C SER A 363 -4.22 -15.69 -10.98
N ASN A 364 -3.85 -15.38 -9.73
CA ASN A 364 -4.62 -14.51 -8.84
C ASN A 364 -4.02 -13.09 -8.67
N SER A 365 -2.76 -12.90 -9.00
CA SER A 365 -2.04 -11.63 -8.90
C SER A 365 -1.80 -10.94 -10.25
N ALA A 366 -1.84 -11.67 -11.37
CA ALA A 366 -1.54 -11.15 -12.71
C ALA A 366 -2.76 -10.59 -13.49
N ILE A 367 -3.91 -10.40 -12.84
CA ILE A 367 -5.18 -9.98 -13.46
C ILE A 367 -5.14 -8.51 -13.91
N SER A 368 -4.50 -7.65 -13.11
CA SER A 368 -4.50 -6.20 -13.31
C SER A 368 -3.08 -5.67 -13.61
N GLU A 369 -2.74 -4.50 -13.10
CA GLU A 369 -1.38 -3.99 -13.18
C GLU A 369 -0.45 -4.87 -12.32
N LEU A 370 0.61 -5.40 -12.94
CA LEU A 370 1.53 -6.31 -12.27
C LEU A 370 2.30 -5.57 -11.18
N ASN A 371 2.15 -6.03 -9.94
CA ASN A 371 2.88 -5.52 -8.78
C ASN A 371 3.75 -6.64 -8.19
N THR A 372 5.04 -6.37 -8.02
CA THR A 372 5.98 -7.40 -7.54
C THR A 372 5.62 -7.92 -6.16
N GLY A 373 5.13 -7.08 -5.24
CA GLY A 373 4.70 -7.53 -3.91
C GLY A 373 3.56 -8.54 -3.95
N ALA A 374 2.60 -8.38 -4.88
CA ALA A 374 1.51 -9.34 -5.08
C ALA A 374 2.01 -10.64 -5.74
N LEU A 375 2.86 -10.52 -6.77
CA LEU A 375 3.45 -11.66 -7.47
C LEU A 375 4.30 -12.53 -6.55
N PHE A 376 5.17 -11.92 -5.74
CA PHE A 376 6.02 -12.64 -4.77
C PHE A 376 5.21 -13.27 -3.64
N LEU A 377 4.10 -12.66 -3.21
CA LEU A 377 3.21 -13.26 -2.21
C LEU A 377 2.54 -14.53 -2.77
N GLU A 378 2.04 -14.48 -4.00
CA GLU A 378 1.47 -15.67 -4.65
C GLU A 378 2.56 -16.74 -4.88
N LEU A 379 3.73 -16.36 -5.40
CA LEU A 379 4.87 -17.25 -5.56
C LEU A 379 5.24 -17.96 -4.25
N ALA A 380 5.42 -17.20 -3.17
CA ALA A 380 5.81 -17.75 -1.88
C ALA A 380 4.78 -18.76 -1.36
N SER A 381 3.48 -18.51 -1.56
CA SER A 381 2.42 -19.46 -1.22
C SER A 381 2.49 -20.76 -2.03
N ARG A 382 3.02 -20.71 -3.27
CA ARG A 382 3.23 -21.89 -4.12
C ARG A 382 4.58 -22.59 -3.86
N MET A 383 5.56 -21.88 -3.32
CA MET A 383 6.86 -22.46 -2.97
C MET A 383 6.76 -23.43 -1.79
N VAL A 384 5.93 -23.11 -0.80
CA VAL A 384 5.83 -23.94 0.41
C VAL A 384 4.88 -25.13 0.25
N LYS A 385 5.07 -26.17 1.07
CA LYS A 385 4.17 -27.33 1.14
C LYS A 385 2.76 -26.88 1.53
N LYS A 386 1.77 -27.13 0.68
CA LYS A 386 0.39 -26.61 0.80
C LYS A 386 -0.21 -26.75 2.21
N ASP A 387 -0.15 -27.94 2.81
CA ASP A 387 -0.85 -28.24 4.06
C ASP A 387 0.02 -28.15 5.32
N LYS A 388 1.29 -27.74 5.19
CA LYS A 388 2.26 -27.76 6.30
C LYS A 388 3.23 -26.58 6.31
N GLY A 389 3.28 -25.82 5.24
CA GLY A 389 4.24 -24.76 5.01
C GLY A 389 3.77 -23.42 5.58
N VAL A 390 4.72 -22.54 5.83
CA VAL A 390 4.48 -21.18 6.34
C VAL A 390 5.19 -20.15 5.49
N VAL A 391 4.52 -19.05 5.21
CA VAL A 391 5.11 -17.90 4.52
C VAL A 391 5.07 -16.71 5.46
N GLY A 392 6.18 -16.01 5.68
CA GLY A 392 6.28 -14.78 6.46
C GLY A 392 6.90 -13.65 5.65
N LEU A 393 6.10 -12.77 5.06
CA LEU A 393 6.60 -11.69 4.19
C LEU A 393 6.27 -10.31 4.74
N LEU A 394 7.21 -9.39 4.49
CA LEU A 394 7.00 -7.96 4.64
C LEU A 394 6.65 -7.38 3.27
N ILE A 395 5.45 -6.84 3.11
CA ILE A 395 4.93 -6.35 1.82
C ILE A 395 4.29 -4.97 2.00
N LYS A 396 4.08 -4.24 0.90
CA LYS A 396 3.27 -3.02 0.93
C LYS A 396 1.82 -3.35 1.33
N SER A 397 1.21 -2.54 2.20
CA SER A 397 -0.15 -2.83 2.69
C SER A 397 -1.22 -2.87 1.59
N SER A 398 -1.01 -2.15 0.49
CA SER A 398 -1.88 -2.19 -0.68
C SER A 398 -2.01 -3.58 -1.30
N THR A 399 -1.03 -4.47 -1.08
CA THR A 399 -1.10 -5.86 -1.57
C THR A 399 -2.28 -6.61 -0.97
N LEU A 400 -2.61 -6.36 0.30
CA LEU A 400 -3.73 -7.02 0.99
C LEU A 400 -4.97 -6.14 1.13
N THR A 401 -4.86 -4.82 0.99
CA THR A 401 -5.97 -3.87 1.24
C THR A 401 -6.61 -3.31 -0.03
N HIS A 402 -5.92 -3.36 -1.17
CA HIS A 402 -6.42 -2.76 -2.41
C HIS A 402 -7.32 -3.74 -3.18
N HIS A 403 -8.49 -3.28 -3.63
CA HIS A 403 -9.49 -4.11 -4.33
C HIS A 403 -8.96 -4.77 -5.62
N ALA A 404 -7.91 -4.22 -6.24
CA ALA A 404 -7.26 -4.85 -7.40
C ALA A 404 -6.68 -6.25 -7.09
N ASN A 405 -6.35 -6.52 -5.82
CA ASN A 405 -5.78 -7.78 -5.35
C ASN A 405 -6.82 -8.67 -4.66
N ARG A 406 -8.12 -8.38 -4.82
CA ARG A 406 -9.20 -9.12 -4.15
C ARG A 406 -9.19 -10.62 -4.43
N GLN A 407 -8.81 -11.01 -5.65
CA GLN A 407 -8.77 -12.42 -6.03
C GLN A 407 -7.60 -13.13 -5.34
N LEU A 408 -6.42 -12.51 -5.30
CA LEU A 408 -5.28 -13.01 -4.53
C LEU A 408 -5.63 -13.17 -3.05
N PHE A 409 -6.19 -12.14 -2.42
CA PHE A 409 -6.56 -12.21 -1.00
C PHE A 409 -7.60 -13.31 -0.74
N ARG A 410 -8.62 -13.44 -1.59
CA ARG A 410 -9.62 -14.52 -1.50
C ARG A 410 -8.95 -15.90 -1.59
N HIS A 411 -8.11 -16.12 -2.60
CA HIS A 411 -7.37 -17.36 -2.79
C HIS A 411 -6.51 -17.71 -1.56
N LEU A 412 -5.74 -16.74 -1.06
CA LEU A 412 -4.90 -16.95 0.13
C LEU A 412 -5.73 -17.25 1.38
N ARG A 413 -6.86 -16.57 1.58
CA ARG A 413 -7.76 -16.79 2.72
C ARG A 413 -8.40 -18.17 2.68
N ASP A 414 -8.94 -18.55 1.53
CA ASP A 414 -9.81 -19.71 1.39
C ASP A 414 -9.02 -21.02 1.12
N ASP A 415 -7.91 -20.96 0.38
CA ASP A 415 -7.18 -22.16 -0.08
C ASP A 415 -5.87 -22.44 0.69
N PHE A 416 -5.35 -21.47 1.45
CA PHE A 416 -4.06 -21.61 2.15
C PHE A 416 -4.12 -21.25 3.65
N GLY A 417 -4.81 -20.15 3.99
CA GLY A 417 -4.94 -19.63 5.34
C GLY A 417 -4.04 -18.42 5.58
N ILE A 418 -4.65 -17.30 5.99
CA ILE A 418 -3.93 -16.12 6.48
C ILE A 418 -3.92 -16.17 8.01
N SER A 419 -2.82 -16.65 8.59
CA SER A 419 -2.66 -16.79 10.04
C SER A 419 -2.62 -15.42 10.73
N SER A 420 -1.85 -14.48 10.18
CA SER A 420 -1.81 -13.12 10.71
C SER A 420 -1.49 -12.06 9.66
N ALA A 421 -1.97 -10.84 9.91
CA ALA A 421 -1.68 -9.65 9.12
C ALA A 421 -1.53 -8.43 10.04
N HIS A 422 -0.32 -7.89 10.18
CA HIS A 422 -0.05 -6.73 11.03
C HIS A 422 0.42 -5.56 10.18
N ASP A 423 -0.39 -4.51 10.11
CA ASP A 423 -0.15 -3.32 9.30
C ASP A 423 0.49 -2.19 10.12
N PHE A 424 1.54 -1.60 9.55
CA PHE A 424 2.34 -0.55 10.17
C PHE A 424 2.32 0.73 9.33
N ILE A 425 2.28 1.87 10.01
CA ILE A 425 2.50 3.20 9.42
C ILE A 425 3.98 3.55 9.55
N ASN A 426 4.62 3.98 8.46
CA ASN A 426 6.04 4.31 8.42
C ASN A 426 6.42 5.64 9.13
N LYS A 427 5.81 5.94 10.29
CA LYS A 427 6.12 7.13 11.10
C LYS A 427 7.54 7.11 11.66
N LYS A 428 8.02 5.93 12.08
CA LYS A 428 9.40 5.73 12.58
C LYS A 428 10.45 5.68 11.46
N LYS A 429 10.06 5.87 10.19
CA LYS A 429 10.96 5.87 9.03
C LYS A 429 11.83 4.60 8.93
N TYR A 430 11.24 3.44 9.21
CA TYR A 430 11.90 2.15 8.98
C TYR A 430 12.35 2.00 7.52
N PHE A 431 11.60 2.61 6.61
CA PHE A 431 11.96 2.75 5.21
C PHE A 431 12.10 4.23 4.83
N PRO A 432 13.03 4.60 3.94
CA PRO A 432 13.25 5.98 3.50
C PRO A 432 12.19 6.44 2.47
N ILE A 433 10.92 6.22 2.79
CA ILE A 433 9.75 6.59 1.99
C ILE A 433 8.87 7.58 2.77
N ASP A 434 7.77 8.04 2.16
CA ASP A 434 6.81 8.93 2.82
C ASP A 434 6.32 8.28 4.13
N SER A 435 6.20 9.08 5.20
CA SER A 435 5.84 8.57 6.54
C SER A 435 4.40 8.09 6.63
N ARG A 436 3.56 8.42 5.64
CA ARG A 436 2.18 7.97 5.53
C ARG A 436 2.06 6.65 4.78
N GLU A 437 3.10 6.21 4.08
CA GLU A 437 3.11 4.90 3.44
C GLU A 437 3.05 3.80 4.51
N ARG A 438 2.40 2.71 4.14
CA ARG A 438 2.12 1.58 5.03
C ARG A 438 2.70 0.30 4.47
N PHE A 439 3.20 -0.55 5.37
CA PHE A 439 3.64 -1.90 5.07
C PHE A 439 2.96 -2.88 6.03
N THR A 440 2.82 -4.12 5.60
CA THR A 440 2.16 -5.18 6.35
C THR A 440 3.09 -6.38 6.48
N TRP A 441 3.11 -6.95 7.67
CA TRP A 441 3.61 -8.30 7.91
C TRP A 441 2.48 -9.28 7.67
N VAL A 442 2.67 -10.20 6.75
CA VAL A 442 1.72 -11.28 6.51
C VAL A 442 2.37 -12.61 6.85
N VAL A 443 1.67 -13.40 7.65
CA VAL A 443 2.00 -14.81 7.87
C VAL A 443 0.89 -15.67 7.34
N LEU A 444 1.22 -16.48 6.34
CA LEU A 444 0.33 -17.47 5.74
C LEU A 444 0.67 -18.86 6.28
N GLY A 445 -0.35 -19.69 6.42
CA GLY A 445 -0.22 -21.10 6.78
C GLY A 445 -1.57 -21.69 7.14
N PRO A 446 -1.71 -23.03 7.09
CA PRO A 446 -2.91 -23.73 7.55
C PRO A 446 -3.38 -23.23 8.91
N ASN A 447 -4.65 -22.85 9.00
CA ASN A 447 -5.27 -22.36 10.22
C ASN A 447 -6.75 -22.78 10.32
N ASP A 448 -7.39 -22.42 11.42
CA ASP A 448 -8.82 -22.62 11.72
C ASP A 448 -9.74 -21.59 11.03
N GLY A 449 -9.24 -20.83 10.06
CA GLY A 449 -9.94 -19.72 9.40
C GLY A 449 -9.93 -18.39 10.16
N GLY A 450 -9.38 -18.34 11.38
CA GLY A 450 -9.23 -17.10 12.16
C GLY A 450 -7.97 -16.31 11.78
N LEU A 451 -8.05 -14.99 11.88
CA LEU A 451 -6.97 -14.06 11.50
C LEU A 451 -6.53 -13.23 12.71
N ASN A 452 -5.26 -13.29 13.08
CA ASN A 452 -4.69 -12.32 14.02
C ASN A 452 -4.34 -11.04 13.26
N ILE A 453 -4.91 -9.91 13.68
CA ILE A 453 -4.80 -8.63 12.97
C ILE A 453 -4.42 -7.50 13.92
N GLY A 454 -3.49 -6.65 13.46
CA GLY A 454 -3.18 -5.37 14.07
C GLY A 454 -3.11 -4.31 12.98
N MET A 455 -3.76 -3.15 13.18
CA MET A 455 -3.85 -2.10 12.17
C MET A 455 -3.25 -0.79 12.68
N ASN A 456 -2.58 -0.06 11.78
CA ASN A 456 -1.97 1.24 12.06
C ASN A 456 -0.88 1.22 13.14
N LEU A 457 -0.18 0.11 13.28
CA LEU A 457 0.90 -0.06 14.25
C LEU A 457 2.07 0.89 13.94
N HIS A 458 2.86 1.17 14.96
CA HIS A 458 4.04 2.03 14.91
C HIS A 458 5.30 1.32 15.33
N ASP A 459 5.19 0.24 16.10
CA ASP A 459 6.33 -0.57 16.54
C ASP A 459 6.06 -2.08 16.40
N PRO A 460 7.04 -2.86 15.92
CA PRO A 460 6.99 -4.32 15.90
C PRO A 460 6.50 -5.01 17.17
N SER A 461 6.84 -4.47 18.35
CA SER A 461 6.44 -5.07 19.62
C SER A 461 4.93 -5.01 19.88
N GLU A 462 4.21 -4.07 19.25
CA GLU A 462 2.77 -3.89 19.42
C GLU A 462 1.94 -5.06 18.88
N ILE A 463 2.52 -5.95 18.06
CA ILE A 463 1.82 -7.15 17.59
C ILE A 463 1.46 -8.11 18.75
N TRP A 464 2.18 -8.00 19.87
CA TRP A 464 2.00 -8.83 21.06
C TRP A 464 1.20 -8.12 22.16
N ASP A 465 0.77 -6.88 21.93
CA ASP A 465 -0.12 -6.14 22.83
C ASP A 465 -1.58 -6.44 22.47
N SER A 466 -2.32 -7.02 23.41
CA SER A 466 -3.73 -7.37 23.25
C SER A 466 -4.65 -6.15 23.05
N ASN A 467 -4.18 -4.94 23.36
CA ASN A 467 -4.89 -3.69 23.06
C ASN A 467 -4.63 -3.18 21.64
N LYS A 468 -3.67 -3.77 20.92
CA LYS A 468 -3.25 -3.35 19.56
C LYS A 468 -3.45 -4.41 18.50
N SER A 469 -3.43 -5.69 18.89
CA SER A 469 -3.71 -6.82 18.00
C SER A 469 -4.80 -7.73 18.58
N ILE A 470 -5.70 -8.19 17.70
CA ILE A 470 -6.86 -9.02 18.07
C ILE A 470 -7.04 -10.15 17.08
N ARG A 471 -7.65 -11.24 17.53
CA ARG A 471 -8.07 -12.35 16.68
C ARG A 471 -9.49 -12.15 16.16
N LEU A 472 -9.67 -12.14 14.85
CA LEU A 472 -10.98 -12.12 14.20
C LEU A 472 -11.40 -13.52 13.76
N THR A 473 -12.68 -13.83 13.92
CA THR A 473 -13.29 -15.05 13.36
C THR A 473 -13.52 -14.92 11.86
N THR A 474 -13.68 -16.03 11.15
CA THR A 474 -14.01 -16.03 9.72
C THR A 474 -15.27 -15.22 9.40
N GLU A 475 -16.29 -15.29 10.27
CA GLU A 475 -17.53 -14.52 10.12
C GLU A 475 -17.29 -13.02 10.26
N GLN A 476 -16.52 -12.59 11.26
CA GLN A 476 -16.15 -11.18 11.44
C GLN A 476 -15.32 -10.66 10.27
N ILE A 477 -14.38 -11.46 9.75
CA ILE A 477 -13.58 -11.11 8.57
C ILE A 477 -14.51 -10.94 7.36
N LYS A 478 -15.43 -11.88 7.10
CA LYS A 478 -16.39 -11.78 5.98
C LYS A 478 -17.32 -10.57 6.13
N LEU A 479 -17.79 -10.30 7.34
CA LEU A 479 -18.65 -9.15 7.64
C LEU A 479 -17.94 -7.83 7.34
N LEU A 480 -16.73 -7.64 7.90
CA LEU A 480 -15.96 -6.41 7.72
C LEU A 480 -15.39 -6.29 6.30
N SER A 481 -14.92 -7.38 5.69
CA SER A 481 -14.42 -7.38 4.31
C SER A 481 -15.54 -7.33 3.27
N SER A 482 -16.81 -7.51 3.63
CA SER A 482 -17.99 -7.03 2.90
C SER A 482 -17.96 -7.14 1.35
N ASN A 483 -17.61 -8.29 0.78
CA ASN A 483 -17.45 -8.58 -0.67
C ASN A 483 -16.25 -7.93 -1.36
N SER A 484 -15.47 -7.12 -0.64
CA SER A 484 -14.23 -6.54 -1.16
C SER A 484 -13.12 -7.57 -1.22
N ASP A 485 -13.24 -8.67 -0.46
CA ASP A 485 -12.22 -9.72 -0.30
C ASP A 485 -10.82 -9.11 -0.17
N VAL A 486 -10.69 -8.17 0.77
CA VAL A 486 -9.41 -7.57 1.15
C VAL A 486 -9.33 -7.54 2.67
N LEU A 487 -8.12 -7.33 3.19
CA LEU A 487 -7.86 -7.20 4.62
C LEU A 487 -8.76 -6.11 5.23
N PRO A 488 -9.54 -6.42 6.29
CA PRO A 488 -10.32 -5.42 7.00
C PRO A 488 -9.44 -4.28 7.52
N SER A 489 -9.92 -3.05 7.40
CA SER A 489 -9.26 -1.89 8.00
C SER A 489 -10.12 -1.31 9.12
N PHE A 490 -9.44 -0.89 10.19
CA PHE A 490 -10.00 -0.12 11.29
C PHE A 490 -8.89 0.75 11.89
N SER A 491 -9.27 1.82 12.60
CA SER A 491 -8.31 2.75 13.20
C SER A 491 -7.67 2.18 14.46
N GLU A 492 -8.50 1.62 15.35
CA GLU A 492 -8.12 1.07 16.66
C GLU A 492 -9.02 -0.12 17.01
N ILE A 493 -8.57 -1.01 17.90
CA ILE A 493 -9.35 -2.19 18.31
C ILE A 493 -10.66 -1.79 19.02
N SER A 494 -10.64 -0.71 19.79
CA SER A 494 -11.84 -0.15 20.44
C SER A 494 -12.97 0.16 19.45
N SER A 495 -12.64 0.41 18.18
CA SER A 495 -13.62 0.69 17.12
C SER A 495 -14.29 -0.57 16.59
N LEU A 496 -13.71 -1.74 16.81
CA LEU A 496 -14.15 -3.00 16.21
C LEU A 496 -15.57 -3.37 16.64
N GLU A 497 -15.90 -3.21 17.92
CA GLU A 497 -17.22 -3.53 18.46
C GLU A 497 -18.31 -2.69 17.76
N ILE A 498 -18.08 -1.38 17.65
CA ILE A 498 -18.98 -0.45 16.95
C ILE A 498 -19.10 -0.82 15.47
N LEU A 499 -17.99 -1.15 14.81
CA LEU A 499 -17.99 -1.54 13.40
C LEU A 499 -18.78 -2.83 13.19
N LEU A 500 -18.55 -3.87 13.98
CA LEU A 500 -19.29 -5.12 13.90
C LEU A 500 -20.79 -4.89 14.13
N TYR A 501 -21.16 -4.08 15.12
CA TYR A 501 -22.55 -3.70 15.37
C TYR A 501 -23.18 -3.03 14.14
N LEU A 502 -22.54 -1.99 13.60
CA LEU A 502 -23.07 -1.20 12.48
C LEU A 502 -23.19 -2.03 11.20
N TYR A 503 -22.19 -2.87 10.89
CA TYR A 503 -22.21 -3.78 9.74
C TYR A 503 -23.23 -4.90 9.89
N THR A 504 -23.56 -5.32 11.12
CA THR A 504 -24.59 -6.33 11.38
C THR A 504 -26.00 -5.75 11.26
N LYS A 505 -26.23 -4.53 11.77
CA LYS A 505 -27.56 -3.92 11.84
C LYS A 505 -28.01 -3.21 10.56
N ASN A 506 -27.07 -2.83 9.70
CA ASN A 506 -27.35 -2.03 8.52
C ASN A 506 -26.79 -2.68 7.26
N SER A 507 -27.51 -2.51 6.15
CA SER A 507 -27.08 -3.00 4.84
C SER A 507 -26.07 -2.05 4.20
N LYS A 508 -25.26 -2.57 3.28
CA LYS A 508 -24.26 -1.76 2.59
C LYS A 508 -24.93 -0.77 1.66
N PHE A 509 -24.23 0.33 1.38
CA PHE A 509 -24.65 1.30 0.39
C PHE A 509 -25.01 0.65 -0.96
N SER A 510 -24.21 -0.30 -1.45
CA SER A 510 -24.48 -0.98 -2.72
C SER A 510 -25.78 -1.80 -2.74
N ASP A 511 -26.21 -2.27 -1.57
CA ASP A 511 -27.37 -3.13 -1.43
C ASP A 511 -28.65 -2.28 -1.31
N ILE A 512 -28.56 -1.12 -0.66
CA ILE A 512 -29.66 -0.15 -0.53
C ILE A 512 -29.83 0.69 -1.80
N TYR A 513 -28.74 1.04 -2.47
CA TYR A 513 -28.76 1.84 -3.70
C TYR A 513 -28.12 1.07 -4.88
N PRO A 514 -28.72 -0.04 -5.34
CA PRO A 514 -28.16 -0.85 -6.42
C PRO A 514 -28.16 -0.13 -7.78
N THR A 515 -29.08 0.81 -7.98
CA THR A 515 -29.21 1.64 -9.20
C THR A 515 -28.38 2.93 -9.13
N ALA A 516 -27.59 3.12 -8.07
CA ALA A 516 -26.74 4.29 -7.89
C ALA A 516 -25.73 4.42 -9.03
N HIS A 517 -25.90 5.44 -9.86
CA HIS A 517 -25.11 5.65 -11.05
C HIS A 517 -23.99 6.67 -10.77
N PHE A 518 -22.76 6.15 -10.66
CA PHE A 518 -21.58 6.96 -10.41
C PHE A 518 -21.11 7.66 -11.69
N GLY A 519 -20.86 8.96 -11.60
CA GLY A 519 -20.62 9.82 -12.78
C GLY A 519 -19.23 9.73 -13.39
N ARG A 520 -19.15 10.03 -14.69
CA ARG A 520 -17.88 10.19 -15.42
C ARG A 520 -17.29 11.58 -15.18
N LEU A 521 -16.03 11.61 -14.79
CA LEU A 521 -15.29 12.85 -14.48
C LEU A 521 -14.48 13.33 -15.70
N VAL A 522 -14.25 14.63 -15.76
CA VAL A 522 -13.35 15.25 -16.75
C VAL A 522 -11.92 14.88 -16.38
N HIS A 523 -11.29 14.00 -17.16
CA HIS A 523 -9.93 13.58 -16.93
C HIS A 523 -8.92 14.60 -17.49
N LEU A 524 -8.23 15.33 -16.61
CA LEU A 524 -7.26 16.38 -17.00
C LEU A 524 -6.26 15.95 -18.10
N THR A 525 -5.75 14.71 -18.04
CA THR A 525 -4.84 14.17 -19.06
C THR A 525 -5.54 13.69 -20.34
N ALA A 526 -6.56 12.83 -20.24
CA ALA A 526 -7.19 12.23 -21.42
C ALA A 526 -8.06 13.23 -22.21
N HIS A 527 -8.57 14.26 -21.55
CA HIS A 527 -9.44 15.28 -22.15
C HIS A 527 -8.76 16.65 -22.27
N SER A 528 -7.42 16.70 -22.22
CA SER A 528 -6.66 17.96 -22.21
C SER A 528 -7.01 18.90 -23.37
N LYS A 529 -7.35 18.36 -24.54
CA LYS A 529 -7.76 19.12 -25.74
C LYS A 529 -9.11 19.83 -25.61
N GLU A 530 -9.99 19.33 -24.73
CA GLU A 530 -11.36 19.83 -24.54
C GLU A 530 -11.47 20.80 -23.37
N ILE A 531 -10.38 20.98 -22.60
CA ILE A 531 -10.34 21.80 -21.38
C ILE A 531 -9.88 23.21 -21.71
N LEU A 532 -10.71 24.18 -21.35
CA LEU A 532 -10.49 25.61 -21.54
C LEU A 532 -10.03 26.24 -20.23
N LYS A 533 -9.14 27.25 -20.30
CA LYS A 533 -8.67 28.04 -19.15
C LYS A 533 -9.50 29.30 -18.91
N GLN A 534 -10.20 29.78 -19.93
CA GLN A 534 -11.02 30.97 -19.84
C GLN A 534 -12.48 30.60 -20.09
N ARG A 535 -13.38 31.33 -19.43
CA ARG A 535 -14.81 31.21 -19.67
C ARG A 535 -15.12 31.76 -21.05
N VAL A 536 -15.78 30.96 -21.87
CA VAL A 536 -16.33 31.36 -23.16
C VAL A 536 -17.84 31.16 -23.17
N GLU A 537 -18.52 31.72 -24.17
CA GLU A 537 -19.94 31.51 -24.38
C GLU A 537 -20.26 30.00 -24.51
N ASP A 538 -21.35 29.55 -23.86
CA ASP A 538 -21.75 28.12 -23.75
C ASP A 538 -20.73 27.16 -23.10
N SER A 539 -19.77 27.69 -22.33
CA SER A 539 -18.91 26.87 -21.48
C SER A 539 -19.48 26.65 -20.09
N LEU A 540 -19.22 25.46 -19.54
CA LEU A 540 -19.59 25.05 -18.19
C LEU A 540 -18.34 25.00 -17.31
N PRO A 541 -18.42 25.45 -16.05
CA PRO A 541 -17.30 25.36 -15.12
C PRO A 541 -17.01 23.90 -14.74
N VAL A 542 -15.73 23.58 -14.60
CA VAL A 542 -15.29 22.28 -14.11
C VAL A 542 -14.94 22.38 -12.62
N PHE A 543 -15.67 21.63 -11.80
CA PHE A 543 -15.51 21.64 -10.36
C PHE A 543 -14.29 20.83 -9.88
N GLU A 544 -13.58 21.40 -8.92
CA GLU A 544 -12.52 20.78 -8.12
C GLU A 544 -12.99 20.66 -6.66
N GLY A 545 -12.39 19.74 -5.90
CA GLY A 545 -12.74 19.49 -4.50
C GLY A 545 -12.71 20.75 -3.62
N LYS A 546 -11.83 21.71 -3.93
CA LYS A 546 -11.72 22.96 -3.16
C LYS A 546 -12.91 23.89 -3.28
N PHE A 547 -13.76 23.74 -4.31
CA PHE A 547 -14.90 24.63 -4.54
C PHE A 547 -16.16 24.23 -3.78
N ILE A 548 -16.17 23.04 -3.17
CA ILE A 548 -17.31 22.55 -2.37
C ILE A 548 -16.90 22.36 -0.91
N ASP A 549 -17.84 22.45 0.01
CA ASP A 549 -17.72 22.00 1.41
C ASP A 549 -19.04 21.33 1.84
N ARG A 550 -19.17 20.93 3.12
CA ARG A 550 -20.37 20.26 3.62
C ARG A 550 -21.61 21.12 3.35
N TYR A 551 -22.55 20.58 2.58
CA TYR A 551 -23.78 21.27 2.17
C TYR A 551 -23.54 22.61 1.45
N ASP A 552 -22.38 22.80 0.83
CA ASP A 552 -21.98 24.08 0.24
C ASP A 552 -21.33 23.89 -1.13
N GLY A 553 -22.09 24.18 -2.18
CA GLY A 553 -21.63 24.14 -3.58
C GLY A 553 -20.90 25.41 -4.05
N MET A 554 -20.81 26.43 -3.20
CA MET A 554 -20.19 27.73 -3.48
C MET A 554 -19.18 28.06 -2.38
N TYR A 555 -18.28 27.14 -2.07
CA TYR A 555 -17.35 27.31 -0.95
C TYR A 555 -16.19 28.26 -1.28
N ALA A 556 -15.58 28.10 -2.46
CA ALA A 556 -14.42 28.87 -2.88
C ALA A 556 -14.40 29.12 -4.39
N ASP A 557 -13.62 30.11 -4.83
CA ASP A 557 -13.37 30.42 -6.23
C ASP A 557 -11.98 31.04 -6.48
N PHE A 558 -11.74 31.49 -7.71
CA PHE A 558 -10.50 32.15 -8.14
C PHE A 558 -10.75 33.59 -8.64
N LEU A 559 -11.83 34.26 -8.21
CA LEU A 559 -12.22 35.55 -8.80
C LEU A 559 -11.11 36.61 -8.68
N ASN A 560 -10.44 36.66 -7.53
CA ASN A 560 -9.37 37.62 -7.22
C ASN A 560 -7.96 37.04 -7.35
N ALA A 561 -7.79 35.89 -8.02
CA ALA A 561 -6.49 35.23 -8.13
C ALA A 561 -5.77 35.61 -9.43
N GLU A 562 -4.49 35.98 -9.31
CA GLU A 562 -3.64 36.18 -10.50
C GLU A 562 -3.48 34.89 -11.30
N GLU A 563 -3.37 35.01 -12.63
CA GLU A 563 -3.29 33.86 -13.54
C GLU A 563 -2.13 32.91 -13.19
N LYS A 564 -0.97 33.48 -12.85
CA LYS A 564 0.22 32.73 -12.45
C LYS A 564 -0.01 31.87 -11.21
N ASP A 565 -0.87 32.32 -10.29
CA ASP A 565 -1.15 31.62 -9.03
C ASP A 565 -2.29 30.62 -9.20
N ARG A 566 -3.28 30.94 -10.01
CA ARG A 566 -4.43 30.09 -10.32
C ARG A 566 -4.04 28.73 -10.89
N TYR A 567 -3.02 28.68 -11.76
CA TYR A 567 -2.61 27.45 -12.46
C TYR A 567 -1.42 26.72 -11.84
N LYS A 568 -0.91 27.16 -10.67
CA LYS A 568 0.13 26.43 -9.95
C LYS A 568 -0.40 25.08 -9.44
N PRO A 569 0.49 24.05 -9.34
CA PRO A 569 0.16 22.83 -8.62
C PRO A 569 -0.35 23.14 -7.21
N LYS A 570 -1.45 22.51 -6.80
CA LYS A 570 -2.09 22.70 -5.48
C LYS A 570 -2.58 24.12 -5.17
N ALA A 571 -2.79 24.98 -6.17
CA ALA A 571 -3.32 26.32 -5.92
C ALA A 571 -4.66 26.28 -5.17
N LEU A 572 -4.82 27.16 -4.18
CA LEU A 572 -5.97 27.25 -3.29
C LEU A 572 -6.94 28.32 -3.81
N GLY A 573 -8.24 28.01 -3.79
CA GLY A 573 -9.26 29.02 -4.05
C GLY A 573 -9.49 29.90 -2.83
N ALA A 574 -9.95 31.13 -3.05
CA ALA A 574 -10.39 32.04 -1.99
C ALA A 574 -11.81 31.65 -1.54
N LYS A 575 -12.06 31.66 -0.23
CA LYS A 575 -13.39 31.35 0.31
C LYS A 575 -14.37 32.45 -0.09
N ILE A 576 -15.54 32.07 -0.61
CA ILE A 576 -16.60 33.01 -0.94
C ILE A 576 -17.29 33.45 0.37
N ASP A 577 -17.40 34.75 0.60
CA ASP A 577 -18.09 35.31 1.76
C ASP A 577 -19.62 35.17 1.66
N ALA A 578 -20.30 35.27 2.80
CA ALA A 578 -21.74 35.04 2.88
C ALA A 578 -22.56 36.04 2.05
N ASN A 579 -22.12 37.30 1.94
CA ASN A 579 -22.85 38.32 1.17
C ASN A 579 -22.78 38.01 -0.33
N ASN A 580 -21.62 37.59 -0.82
CA ASN A 580 -21.45 37.16 -2.20
C ASN A 580 -22.27 35.91 -2.54
N LYS A 581 -22.44 34.96 -1.60
CA LYS A 581 -23.33 33.80 -1.82
C LYS A 581 -24.79 34.18 -1.98
N LEU A 582 -25.24 35.21 -1.25
CA LEU A 582 -26.62 35.72 -1.32
C LEU A 582 -26.84 36.64 -2.52
N ASN A 583 -25.78 37.21 -3.09
CA ASN A 583 -25.86 38.12 -4.22
C ASN A 583 -26.27 37.37 -5.51
N PRO A 584 -27.45 37.67 -6.10
CA PRO A 584 -27.91 37.02 -7.33
C PRO A 584 -27.00 37.26 -8.55
N LEU A 585 -26.22 38.33 -8.54
CA LEU A 585 -25.30 38.70 -9.62
C LEU A 585 -23.90 38.08 -9.47
N TYR A 586 -23.59 37.50 -8.31
CA TYR A 586 -22.30 36.88 -8.08
C TYR A 586 -22.14 35.64 -8.96
N THR A 587 -21.00 35.56 -9.66
CA THR A 587 -20.61 34.38 -10.44
C THR A 587 -19.22 33.94 -10.04
N PRO A 588 -19.07 32.75 -9.42
CA PRO A 588 -17.77 32.21 -9.06
C PRO A 588 -16.88 31.97 -10.29
N GLU A 589 -15.58 32.21 -10.13
CA GLU A 589 -14.58 31.97 -11.17
C GLU A 589 -13.83 30.66 -10.93
N TYR A 590 -13.75 29.80 -11.95
CA TYR A 590 -13.24 28.42 -11.84
C TYR A 590 -12.01 28.19 -12.69
N ARG A 591 -11.07 27.34 -12.26
CA ARG A 591 -9.81 27.13 -12.99
C ARG A 591 -10.00 26.67 -14.44
N TYR A 592 -10.99 25.81 -14.69
CA TYR A 592 -11.17 25.17 -15.97
C TYR A 592 -12.64 25.20 -16.40
N TYR A 593 -12.85 25.17 -17.70
CA TYR A 593 -14.15 25.12 -18.34
C TYR A 593 -14.15 24.05 -19.44
N ILE A 594 -15.32 23.50 -19.77
CA ILE A 594 -15.54 22.66 -20.94
C ILE A 594 -16.78 23.13 -21.70
N THR A 595 -16.90 22.79 -22.98
CA THR A 595 -18.11 23.13 -23.75
C THR A 595 -19.30 22.29 -23.29
N ARG A 596 -20.52 22.85 -23.34
CA ARG A 596 -21.75 22.09 -23.06
C ARG A 596 -21.88 20.87 -23.96
N LYS A 597 -21.56 21.00 -25.25
CA LYS A 597 -21.54 19.89 -26.22
C LYS A 597 -20.67 18.72 -25.75
N PHE A 598 -19.45 19.00 -25.28
CA PHE A 598 -18.57 17.96 -24.77
C PHE A 598 -19.13 17.34 -23.48
N TRP A 599 -19.70 18.15 -22.58
CA TRP A 599 -20.32 17.65 -21.36
C TRP A 599 -21.47 16.69 -21.66
N THR A 600 -22.43 17.07 -22.51
CA THR A 600 -23.56 16.21 -22.92
C THR A 600 -23.09 14.89 -23.53
N LYS A 601 -22.00 14.91 -24.32
CA LYS A 601 -21.40 13.69 -24.86
C LYS A 601 -20.79 12.81 -23.76
N LEU A 602 -20.09 13.40 -22.80
CA LEU A 602 -19.44 12.69 -21.70
C LEU A 602 -20.46 12.06 -20.74
N THR A 603 -21.61 12.71 -20.54
CA THR A 603 -22.65 12.34 -19.58
C THR A 603 -23.94 11.84 -20.21
N LYS A 604 -23.87 11.33 -21.44
CA LYS A 604 -25.04 10.80 -22.18
C LYS A 604 -25.91 9.76 -21.45
N ASN A 605 -25.38 9.10 -20.40
CA ASN A 605 -26.09 8.11 -19.59
C ASN A 605 -26.50 8.65 -18.19
N HIS A 606 -26.35 9.94 -17.94
CA HIS A 606 -26.64 10.60 -16.68
C HIS A 606 -27.77 11.61 -16.91
N HIS A 607 -28.99 11.21 -16.54
CA HIS A 607 -30.20 11.94 -16.91
C HIS A 607 -30.79 12.78 -15.78
N GLU A 608 -30.33 12.58 -14.54
CA GLU A 608 -30.84 13.33 -13.38
C GLU A 608 -30.38 14.79 -13.42
N ALA A 609 -31.27 15.72 -13.06
CA ALA A 609 -30.98 17.16 -13.03
C ALA A 609 -29.90 17.51 -11.98
N TYR A 610 -29.83 16.73 -10.90
CA TYR A 610 -28.91 16.93 -9.79
C TYR A 610 -27.93 15.77 -9.65
N SER A 611 -26.82 16.00 -8.95
CA SER A 611 -25.91 14.95 -8.52
C SER A 611 -25.38 15.26 -7.14
N LEU A 612 -25.17 14.21 -6.35
CA LEU A 612 -24.45 14.31 -5.10
C LEU A 612 -22.95 14.26 -5.40
N PHE A 613 -22.21 15.24 -4.91
CA PHE A 613 -20.77 15.34 -5.04
C PHE A 613 -20.09 15.15 -3.69
N TRP A 614 -18.95 14.47 -3.67
CA TRP A 614 -18.06 14.45 -2.50
C TRP A 614 -16.61 14.62 -2.90
N ARG A 615 -15.81 15.13 -1.97
CA ARG A 615 -14.36 15.25 -2.13
C ARG A 615 -13.73 13.86 -2.16
N SER A 616 -13.02 13.54 -3.22
CA SER A 616 -12.32 12.26 -3.34
C SER A 616 -11.05 12.23 -2.50
N THR A 617 -10.27 13.31 -2.51
CA THR A 617 -9.03 13.39 -1.74
C THR A 617 -9.30 13.85 -0.30
N THR A 618 -8.97 13.02 0.67
CA THR A 618 -9.19 13.22 2.11
C THR A 618 -8.16 12.45 2.95
N SER A 619 -8.30 12.41 4.26
CA SER A 619 -7.47 11.62 5.17
C SER A 619 -8.31 11.16 6.36
N SER A 620 -7.98 9.99 6.92
CA SER A 620 -8.54 9.53 8.20
C SER A 620 -8.11 10.39 9.39
N SER A 621 -7.16 11.31 9.21
CA SER A 621 -6.73 12.28 10.22
C SER A 621 -7.43 13.65 10.09
N ASN A 622 -8.22 13.88 9.04
CA ASN A 622 -8.90 15.15 8.84
C ASN A 622 -10.02 15.35 9.88
N LYS A 623 -10.39 16.60 10.16
CA LYS A 623 -11.55 16.92 11.01
C LYS A 623 -12.82 16.22 10.53
N ARG A 624 -13.01 16.16 9.22
CA ARG A 624 -14.06 15.40 8.51
C ARG A 624 -13.40 14.62 7.39
N THR A 625 -13.65 13.31 7.34
CA THR A 625 -13.13 12.45 6.28
C THR A 625 -14.06 12.49 5.07
N CYS A 626 -15.38 12.56 5.26
CA CYS A 626 -16.35 12.74 4.18
C CYS A 626 -16.86 14.19 4.17
N ILE A 627 -16.84 14.81 2.98
CA ILE A 627 -17.38 16.15 2.74
C ILE A 627 -18.19 16.07 1.45
N ALA A 628 -19.51 16.27 1.56
CA ALA A 628 -20.44 16.12 0.46
C ALA A 628 -21.41 17.30 0.33
N THR A 629 -21.87 17.54 -0.89
CA THR A 629 -22.94 18.50 -1.21
C THR A 629 -23.75 18.01 -2.43
N ILE A 630 -24.87 18.66 -2.71
CA ILE A 630 -25.62 18.47 -3.97
C ILE A 630 -25.34 19.67 -4.87
N LEU A 631 -25.24 19.42 -6.18
CA LEU A 631 -25.14 20.43 -7.21
C LEU A 631 -26.06 20.04 -8.39
N PRO A 632 -26.48 21.00 -9.23
CA PRO A 632 -26.93 20.67 -10.58
C PRO A 632 -25.88 19.82 -11.28
N HIS A 633 -26.29 18.88 -12.14
CA HIS A 633 -25.39 17.94 -12.79
C HIS A 633 -24.32 18.67 -13.64
N SER A 634 -23.12 18.80 -13.07
CA SER A 634 -22.07 19.69 -13.56
C SER A 634 -20.73 18.97 -13.77
N PRO A 635 -19.87 19.45 -14.68
CA PRO A 635 -18.55 18.87 -14.90
C PRO A 635 -17.68 18.92 -13.65
N ALA A 636 -16.97 17.83 -13.34
CA ALA A 636 -16.01 17.79 -12.23
C ALA A 636 -14.78 16.95 -12.58
N ILE A 637 -13.64 17.25 -11.94
CA ILE A 637 -12.39 16.48 -12.10
C ILE A 637 -12.22 15.41 -11.01
N GLN A 638 -11.12 14.66 -11.07
CA GLN A 638 -10.80 13.54 -10.17
C GLN A 638 -10.75 13.88 -8.68
N SER A 639 -10.60 15.16 -8.30
CA SER A 639 -10.65 15.60 -6.89
C SER A 639 -12.06 15.58 -6.29
N LEU A 640 -13.07 15.35 -7.12
CA LEU A 640 -14.44 15.07 -6.75
C LEU A 640 -14.85 13.70 -7.27
N GLN A 641 -15.89 13.14 -6.67
CA GLN A 641 -16.68 12.07 -7.25
C GLN A 641 -18.13 12.54 -7.29
N MET A 642 -18.95 11.92 -8.14
CA MET A 642 -20.35 12.25 -8.24
C MET A 642 -21.23 11.01 -8.35
N LEU A 643 -22.48 11.15 -7.91
CA LEU A 643 -23.47 10.10 -7.88
C LEU A 643 -24.86 10.64 -8.28
N GLN A 644 -25.57 9.87 -9.10
CA GLN A 644 -26.99 10.01 -9.38
C GLN A 644 -27.77 8.80 -8.84
N LEU A 645 -28.92 9.07 -8.22
CA LEU A 645 -29.89 8.07 -7.78
C LEU A 645 -30.99 7.97 -8.85
N CYS A 646 -30.73 7.20 -9.92
CA CYS A 646 -31.62 7.15 -11.07
C CYS A 646 -33.01 6.60 -10.69
N GLY A 647 -34.06 7.34 -11.02
CA GLY A 647 -35.44 6.98 -10.71
C GLY A 647 -35.81 7.08 -9.22
N SER A 648 -34.92 7.63 -8.38
CA SER A 648 -35.22 8.00 -6.99
C SER A 648 -35.69 9.44 -6.91
N GLY A 649 -36.56 9.77 -5.95
CA GLY A 649 -37.04 11.13 -5.76
C GLY A 649 -35.94 12.07 -5.23
N VAL A 650 -36.21 13.38 -5.27
CA VAL A 650 -35.29 14.39 -4.70
C VAL A 650 -35.11 14.24 -3.18
N ARG A 651 -36.07 13.62 -2.50
CA ARG A 651 -36.04 13.38 -1.05
C ARG A 651 -34.92 12.41 -0.69
N GLU A 652 -34.69 11.37 -1.50
CA GLU A 652 -33.59 10.42 -1.31
C GLU A 652 -32.22 11.10 -1.41
N TYR A 653 -32.04 12.04 -2.33
CA TYR A 653 -30.80 12.84 -2.39
C TYR A 653 -30.58 13.63 -1.10
N GLY A 654 -31.62 14.26 -0.56
CA GLY A 654 -31.54 15.02 0.70
C GLY A 654 -31.18 14.13 1.89
N ILE A 655 -31.81 12.95 2.01
CA ILE A 655 -31.51 11.96 3.05
C ILE A 655 -30.06 11.46 2.91
N LEU A 656 -29.64 11.05 1.70
CA LEU A 656 -28.29 10.55 1.47
C LEU A 656 -27.24 11.63 1.76
N LEU A 657 -27.51 12.88 1.41
CA LEU A 657 -26.63 14.00 1.72
C LEU A 657 -26.45 14.16 3.24
N ALA A 658 -27.52 14.01 4.02
CA ALA A 658 -27.46 14.04 5.47
C ALA A 658 -26.64 12.86 6.03
N ILE A 659 -26.86 11.64 5.53
CA ILE A 659 -26.09 10.46 5.91
C ILE A 659 -24.60 10.71 5.65
N MET A 660 -24.22 11.07 4.42
CA MET A 660 -22.82 11.23 4.03
C MET A 660 -22.08 12.33 4.80
N ASN A 661 -22.80 13.34 5.30
CA ASN A 661 -22.24 14.41 6.12
C ASN A 661 -22.41 14.18 7.65
N SER A 662 -22.98 13.06 8.09
CA SER A 662 -23.07 12.71 9.51
C SER A 662 -21.73 12.22 10.08
N LYS A 663 -21.52 12.38 11.39
CA LYS A 663 -20.37 11.83 12.11
C LYS A 663 -20.37 10.31 12.14
N THR A 664 -21.53 9.66 12.18
CA THR A 664 -21.64 8.19 12.12
C THR A 664 -21.07 7.66 10.80
N PHE A 665 -21.50 8.22 9.67
CA PHE A 665 -20.99 7.82 8.37
C PHE A 665 -19.50 8.17 8.22
N ASP A 666 -19.08 9.35 8.69
CA ASP A 666 -17.67 9.76 8.68
C ASP A 666 -16.79 8.80 9.50
N TYR A 667 -17.28 8.32 10.65
CA TYR A 667 -16.60 7.34 11.48
C TYR A 667 -16.42 5.99 10.77
N LEU A 668 -17.46 5.48 10.08
CA LEU A 668 -17.37 4.28 9.25
C LEU A 668 -16.35 4.46 8.13
N VAL A 669 -16.42 5.59 7.41
CA VAL A 669 -15.49 5.91 6.32
C VAL A 669 -14.05 6.02 6.83
N ARG A 670 -13.83 6.70 7.96
CA ARG A 670 -12.50 6.91 8.56
C ARG A 670 -11.82 5.60 8.91
N ASN A 671 -12.58 4.65 9.48
CA ASN A 671 -12.08 3.32 9.80
C ASN A 671 -11.85 2.47 8.54
N ARG A 672 -12.64 2.69 7.47
CA ARG A 672 -12.50 1.98 6.20
C ARG A 672 -11.39 2.52 5.27
N LEU A 673 -10.98 3.77 5.46
CA LEU A 673 -10.05 4.43 4.55
C LEU A 673 -8.60 3.98 4.78
N THR A 674 -7.98 3.36 3.77
CA THR A 674 -6.60 2.84 3.84
C THR A 674 -5.55 3.79 3.24
N GLY A 675 -5.96 4.94 2.70
CA GLY A 675 -5.11 5.95 2.09
C GLY A 675 -5.76 7.34 2.10
N ILE A 676 -5.59 8.11 1.02
CA ILE A 676 -6.13 9.47 0.91
C ILE A 676 -7.32 9.59 -0.07
N ASP A 677 -7.74 8.50 -0.71
CA ASP A 677 -8.77 8.56 -1.75
C ASP A 677 -10.08 7.88 -1.30
N LEU A 678 -11.11 8.68 -1.06
CA LEU A 678 -12.49 8.27 -0.83
C LEU A 678 -13.17 7.97 -2.16
N THR A 679 -12.86 6.80 -2.71
CA THR A 679 -13.41 6.32 -3.99
C THR A 679 -14.84 5.80 -3.85
N GLN A 680 -15.55 5.67 -4.98
CA GLN A 680 -16.85 4.99 -5.04
C GLN A 680 -16.84 3.57 -4.44
N ASN A 681 -15.72 2.85 -4.55
CA ASN A 681 -15.62 1.47 -4.04
C ASN A 681 -15.62 1.44 -2.51
N VAL A 682 -15.07 2.47 -1.87
CA VAL A 682 -15.16 2.63 -0.41
C VAL A 682 -16.61 2.89 -0.01
N ILE A 683 -17.26 3.90 -0.63
CA ILE A 683 -18.65 4.27 -0.32
C ILE A 683 -19.61 3.10 -0.49
N LYS A 684 -19.50 2.33 -1.58
CA LYS A 684 -20.33 1.14 -1.85
C LYS A 684 -20.36 0.12 -0.71
N GLN A 685 -19.31 0.06 0.11
CA GLN A 685 -19.16 -0.92 1.19
C GLN A 685 -19.60 -0.39 2.55
N ILE A 686 -19.83 0.93 2.68
CA ILE A 686 -20.21 1.54 3.96
C ILE A 686 -21.66 1.18 4.28
N PRO A 687 -21.96 0.68 5.50
CA PRO A 687 -23.34 0.48 5.94
C PRO A 687 -24.12 1.80 6.01
N VAL A 688 -25.38 1.77 5.57
CA VAL A 688 -26.31 2.90 5.61
C VAL A 688 -27.67 2.45 6.15
N PRO A 689 -28.46 3.35 6.78
CA PRO A 689 -29.75 2.98 7.33
C PRO A 689 -30.70 2.42 6.27
N ASN A 690 -31.47 1.42 6.65
CA ASN A 690 -32.50 0.83 5.78
C ASN A 690 -33.60 1.87 5.44
N PRO A 691 -34.09 1.91 4.19
CA PRO A 691 -35.09 2.90 3.78
C PRO A 691 -36.36 2.96 4.64
N CYS A 692 -36.82 1.81 5.17
CA CYS A 692 -38.01 1.75 6.03
C CYS A 692 -37.87 2.55 7.33
N VAL A 693 -36.65 2.87 7.77
CA VAL A 693 -36.42 3.65 8.99
C VAL A 693 -36.86 5.11 8.81
N TRP A 694 -36.84 5.63 7.59
CA TRP A 694 -37.16 7.04 7.31
C TRP A 694 -38.64 7.38 7.51
N GLU A 695 -39.53 6.39 7.43
CA GLU A 695 -40.98 6.55 7.68
C GLU A 695 -41.35 6.45 9.16
N LYS A 696 -40.44 6.01 10.02
CA LYS A 696 -40.69 5.93 11.47
C LYS A 696 -40.95 7.33 12.02
N ARG A 697 -42.06 7.48 12.75
CA ARG A 697 -42.43 8.74 13.39
C ARG A 697 -41.76 8.87 14.75
N VAL A 698 -41.17 10.02 15.00
CA VAL A 698 -40.47 10.34 16.25
C VAL A 698 -40.89 11.72 16.73
N ASN A 699 -40.99 11.87 18.06
CA ASN A 699 -41.09 13.18 18.68
C ASN A 699 -39.68 13.75 18.84
N PHE A 700 -39.34 14.74 18.02
CA PHE A 700 -38.04 15.41 18.10
C PHE A 700 -38.25 16.91 18.31
N LEU A 701 -37.70 17.43 19.41
CA LEU A 701 -37.87 18.81 19.85
C LEU A 701 -39.35 19.27 19.92
N GLY A 702 -40.23 18.36 20.36
CA GLY A 702 -41.67 18.63 20.53
C GLY A 702 -42.51 18.50 19.25
N ILE A 703 -41.92 18.07 18.14
CA ILE A 703 -42.62 17.88 16.86
C ILE A 703 -42.66 16.38 16.54
N PHE A 704 -43.88 15.84 16.44
CA PHE A 704 -44.12 14.44 16.06
C PHE A 704 -44.28 14.29 14.55
N SER A 705 -43.25 13.76 13.88
CA SER A 705 -43.23 13.58 12.42
C SER A 705 -42.32 12.43 12.02
N SER A 706 -42.32 12.05 10.74
CA SER A 706 -41.39 11.04 10.22
C SER A 706 -39.93 11.49 10.35
N LEU A 707 -39.03 10.52 10.45
CA LEU A 707 -37.60 10.79 10.50
C LEU A 707 -37.11 11.49 9.21
N SER A 708 -37.69 11.15 8.05
CA SER A 708 -37.44 11.84 6.78
C SER A 708 -37.77 13.32 6.84
N GLU A 709 -38.94 13.71 7.36
CA GLU A 709 -39.34 15.12 7.48
C GLU A 709 -38.38 15.90 8.41
N HIS A 710 -38.00 15.31 9.54
CA HIS A 710 -37.05 15.91 10.46
C HIS A 710 -35.67 16.12 9.83
N VAL A 711 -35.18 15.16 9.06
CA VAL A 711 -33.87 15.28 8.40
C VAL A 711 -33.94 16.29 7.26
N LEU A 712 -34.95 16.19 6.39
CA LEU A 712 -35.05 17.01 5.18
C LEU A 712 -35.24 18.49 5.49
N CYS A 713 -35.98 18.86 6.54
CA CYS A 713 -36.14 20.28 6.92
C CYS A 713 -34.81 20.94 7.28
N ARG A 714 -33.93 20.18 7.93
CA ARG A 714 -32.58 20.58 8.31
C ARG A 714 -31.63 20.62 7.12
N VAL A 715 -31.74 19.65 6.20
CA VAL A 715 -31.00 19.67 4.94
C VAL A 715 -31.38 20.88 4.09
N LYS A 716 -32.68 21.19 3.95
CA LYS A 716 -33.17 22.39 3.26
C LYS A 716 -32.55 23.66 3.85
N TYR A 717 -32.53 23.78 5.18
CA TYR A 717 -31.87 24.89 5.87
C TYR A 717 -30.37 24.97 5.55
N MET A 718 -29.68 23.83 5.47
CA MET A 718 -28.25 23.80 5.18
C MET A 718 -27.92 24.20 3.73
N LEU A 719 -28.83 23.97 2.77
CA LEU A 719 -28.63 24.24 1.34
C LEU A 719 -29.09 25.64 0.88
N VAL A 720 -29.83 26.39 1.71
CA VAL A 720 -30.49 27.65 1.33
C VAL A 720 -29.55 28.75 0.79
N ASN A 721 -28.25 28.63 1.02
CA ASN A 721 -27.25 29.60 0.55
C ASN A 721 -26.80 29.36 -0.90
N ASP A 722 -27.34 28.35 -1.59
CA ASP A 722 -27.06 28.07 -3.00
C ASP A 722 -28.33 28.20 -3.84
N LYS A 723 -28.47 29.33 -4.54
CA LYS A 723 -29.63 29.65 -5.38
C LYS A 723 -29.92 28.59 -6.45
N ARG A 724 -28.91 27.85 -6.89
CA ARG A 724 -29.06 26.78 -7.88
C ARG A 724 -29.85 25.58 -7.34
N LEU A 725 -30.05 25.52 -6.03
CA LEU A 725 -30.76 24.46 -5.33
C LEU A 725 -32.14 24.90 -4.80
N TYR A 726 -32.64 26.08 -5.17
CA TYR A 726 -33.97 26.53 -4.73
C TYR A 726 -35.07 25.60 -5.24
N GLU A 727 -35.06 25.28 -6.52
CA GLU A 727 -36.00 24.31 -7.10
C GLU A 727 -35.89 22.94 -6.42
N PHE A 728 -34.67 22.45 -6.19
CA PHE A 728 -34.43 21.21 -5.44
C PHE A 728 -35.06 21.28 -4.03
N CYS A 729 -34.87 22.38 -3.31
CA CYS A 729 -35.38 22.56 -1.96
C CYS A 729 -36.90 22.70 -1.89
N ASP A 730 -37.54 23.19 -2.95
CA ASP A 730 -38.99 23.30 -3.03
C ASP A 730 -39.62 21.95 -3.38
N GLN A 731 -38.97 21.17 -4.24
CA GLN A 731 -39.39 19.79 -4.57
C GLN A 731 -39.31 18.83 -3.37
N LEU A 732 -38.58 19.17 -2.30
CA LEU A 732 -38.55 18.35 -1.07
C LEU A 732 -39.92 18.27 -0.35
N GLN A 733 -40.82 19.26 -0.55
CA GLN A 733 -42.18 19.29 0.01
C GLN A 733 -42.24 19.03 1.53
N ILE A 734 -41.64 19.93 2.31
CA ILE A 734 -41.41 19.73 3.75
C ILE A 734 -42.46 20.47 4.57
N GLY A 735 -43.09 19.79 5.54
CA GLY A 735 -44.13 20.35 6.40
C GLY A 735 -43.62 21.00 7.69
N ILE A 736 -42.36 20.73 8.09
CA ILE A 736 -41.77 21.24 9.33
C ILE A 736 -41.09 22.60 9.10
N VAL A 737 -41.50 23.59 9.89
CA VAL A 737 -40.83 24.90 9.96
C VAL A 737 -39.88 24.93 11.15
N LEU A 738 -38.59 25.15 10.87
CA LEU A 738 -37.57 25.28 11.92
C LEU A 738 -37.64 26.66 12.57
N LYS A 739 -37.55 26.70 13.91
CA LYS A 739 -37.34 27.95 14.65
C LYS A 739 -35.96 28.52 14.34
N GLN A 740 -35.76 29.83 14.52
CA GLN A 740 -34.45 30.46 14.34
C GLN A 740 -33.38 29.73 15.15
N THR A 741 -32.37 29.23 14.46
CA THR A 741 -31.29 28.42 15.02
C THR A 741 -30.01 28.65 14.20
N THR A 742 -28.89 28.10 14.67
CA THR A 742 -27.59 28.24 14.00
C THR A 742 -27.25 27.00 13.18
N ARG A 743 -26.42 27.14 12.14
CA ARG A 743 -25.91 25.98 11.36
C ARG A 743 -25.21 24.94 12.23
N SER A 744 -24.54 25.35 13.31
CA SER A 744 -23.87 24.43 14.25
C SER A 744 -24.89 23.55 14.97
N LYS A 745 -25.99 24.14 15.44
CA LYS A 745 -27.05 23.40 16.12
C LYS A 745 -27.78 22.45 15.16
N ILE A 746 -28.00 22.89 13.92
CA ILE A 746 -28.56 22.02 12.87
C ILE A 746 -27.65 20.81 12.58
N ASP A 747 -26.32 21.01 12.59
CA ASP A 747 -25.35 19.92 12.41
C ASP A 747 -25.46 18.87 13.54
N GLU A 748 -25.58 19.31 14.80
CA GLU A 748 -25.78 18.43 15.96
C GLU A 748 -27.12 17.67 15.91
N GLU A 749 -28.19 18.36 15.52
CA GLU A 749 -29.52 17.75 15.35
C GLU A 749 -29.50 16.70 14.24
N LEU A 750 -28.86 16.98 13.10
CA LEU A 750 -28.68 16.02 12.01
C LEU A 750 -27.88 14.80 12.48
N ASP A 751 -26.76 14.97 13.18
CA ASP A 751 -25.98 13.85 13.71
C ASP A 751 -26.81 12.97 14.66
N THR A 752 -27.67 13.58 15.48
CA THR A 752 -28.58 12.87 16.39
C THR A 752 -29.63 12.06 15.63
N LEU A 753 -30.31 12.69 14.67
CA LEU A 753 -31.35 12.05 13.86
C LEU A 753 -30.77 10.91 13.00
N ILE A 754 -29.57 11.09 12.44
CA ILE A 754 -28.89 10.03 11.69
C ILE A 754 -28.44 8.92 12.65
N GLY A 755 -27.96 9.23 13.86
CA GLY A 755 -27.68 8.23 14.90
C GLY A 755 -28.90 7.35 15.24
N LEU A 756 -30.09 7.96 15.32
CA LEU A 756 -31.35 7.24 15.49
C LEU A 756 -31.67 6.36 14.27
N ALA A 757 -31.43 6.86 13.05
CA ALA A 757 -31.64 6.08 11.82
C ALA A 757 -30.78 4.81 11.77
N TYR A 758 -29.53 4.91 12.23
CA TYR A 758 -28.60 3.78 12.37
C TYR A 758 -28.92 2.86 13.57
N GLN A 759 -29.90 3.24 14.42
CA GLN A 759 -30.31 2.52 15.62
C GLN A 759 -29.19 2.37 16.66
N ILE A 760 -28.28 3.34 16.74
CA ILE A 760 -27.07 3.22 17.56
C ILE A 760 -27.41 3.34 19.05
N PRO A 761 -26.97 2.40 19.91
CA PRO A 761 -27.06 2.54 21.35
C PRO A 761 -26.36 3.82 21.82
N GLN A 762 -26.92 4.48 22.84
CA GLN A 762 -26.43 5.78 23.30
C GLN A 762 -24.93 5.77 23.64
N HIS A 763 -24.42 4.71 24.26
CA HIS A 763 -23.00 4.59 24.62
C HIS A 763 -22.08 4.54 23.39
N PHE A 764 -22.45 3.80 22.32
CA PHE A 764 -21.71 3.78 21.06
C PHE A 764 -21.80 5.12 20.33
N LEU A 765 -22.95 5.78 20.34
CA LEU A 765 -23.09 7.10 19.74
C LEU A 765 -22.16 8.11 20.43
N LEU A 766 -22.09 8.10 21.76
CA LEU A 766 -21.16 8.95 22.52
C LEU A 766 -19.69 8.65 22.19
N GLN A 767 -19.31 7.37 22.06
CA GLN A 767 -17.96 6.99 21.65
C GLN A 767 -17.62 7.50 20.24
N ILE A 768 -18.54 7.35 19.28
CA ILE A 768 -18.40 7.89 17.93
C ILE A 768 -18.20 9.40 17.98
N LEU A 769 -19.07 10.13 18.67
CA LEU A 769 -19.00 11.59 18.77
C LEU A 769 -17.70 12.06 19.44
N ASN A 770 -17.25 11.36 20.48
CA ASN A 770 -16.01 11.70 21.21
C ASN A 770 -14.74 11.44 20.39
N SER A 771 -14.81 10.60 19.35
CA SER A 771 -13.68 10.40 18.42
C SER A 771 -13.37 11.62 17.55
N PHE A 772 -14.29 12.59 17.46
CA PHE A 772 -14.09 13.85 16.75
C PHE A 772 -13.58 14.97 17.69
N PRO A 773 -12.82 15.96 17.19
CA PRO A 773 -12.30 17.06 18.01
C PRO A 773 -13.39 17.81 18.79
N ARG A 774 -13.06 18.27 20.02
CA ARG A 774 -13.99 18.94 20.95
C ARG A 774 -14.82 20.08 20.37
N THR A 775 -14.31 20.79 19.36
CA THR A 775 -15.06 21.84 18.64
C THR A 775 -16.27 21.33 17.85
N PHE A 776 -16.47 20.01 17.79
CA PHE A 776 -17.59 19.32 17.15
C PHE A 776 -18.30 18.34 18.10
N GLN A 777 -17.96 18.33 19.39
CA GLN A 777 -18.61 17.49 20.40
C GLN A 777 -19.85 18.20 20.93
N SER A 778 -20.98 17.49 20.95
CA SER A 778 -22.25 18.01 21.50
C SER A 778 -22.10 18.28 23.00
N THR A 779 -22.53 19.46 23.45
CA THR A 779 -22.72 19.79 24.87
C THR A 779 -24.14 19.48 25.37
N SER A 780 -25.04 19.00 24.50
CA SER A 780 -26.45 18.84 24.85
C SER A 780 -26.80 17.39 25.21
N LYS A 781 -27.09 17.18 26.51
CA LYS A 781 -27.96 16.11 26.98
C LYS A 781 -29.38 16.40 26.48
N THR A 782 -29.65 16.17 25.20
CA THR A 782 -31.03 16.21 24.72
C THR A 782 -31.65 14.88 25.09
N GLU A 783 -32.53 14.86 26.08
CA GLU A 783 -33.34 13.67 26.40
C GLU A 783 -34.20 13.33 25.18
N ILE A 784 -33.85 12.24 24.51
CA ILE A 784 -34.63 11.70 23.38
C ILE A 784 -35.63 10.72 23.98
N SER A 785 -36.87 11.16 24.17
CA SER A 785 -37.98 10.26 24.47
C SER A 785 -38.48 9.64 23.17
N ILE A 786 -38.02 8.41 22.89
CA ILE A 786 -38.69 7.55 21.90
C ILE A 786 -39.96 7.06 22.60
N SER A 787 -41.10 7.71 22.33
CA SER A 787 -42.40 7.20 22.78
C SER A 787 -42.67 5.88 22.05
N LYS A 788 -42.52 4.75 22.75
CA LYS A 788 -43.16 3.49 22.37
C LYS A 788 -44.66 3.69 22.55
N GLU A 789 -45.40 3.90 21.47
CA GLU A 789 -46.84 3.66 21.47
C GLU A 789 -47.13 2.37 20.69
N SER A 790 -47.62 1.38 21.47
CA SER A 790 -48.26 0.12 21.10
C SER A 790 -47.54 -0.82 20.13
N ASP A 791 -46.57 -1.59 20.67
CA ASP A 791 -46.53 -3.03 20.37
C ASP A 791 -47.72 -3.66 21.12
N GLY A 792 -48.92 -3.51 20.57
CA GLY A 792 -50.05 -4.36 20.90
C GLY A 792 -49.98 -5.56 19.94
N ASP A 793 -49.70 -6.73 20.51
CA ASP A 793 -49.68 -8.04 19.87
C ASP A 793 -48.61 -8.25 18.78
N ILE A 794 -47.41 -8.72 19.18
CA ILE A 794 -46.61 -9.83 18.59
C ILE A 794 -45.39 -10.03 19.52
N GLU A 795 -45.62 -10.32 20.81
CA GLU A 795 -44.62 -10.96 21.69
C GLU A 795 -45.13 -12.37 22.03
N ALA A 796 -45.21 -13.24 21.02
CA ALA A 796 -45.49 -14.65 21.20
C ALA A 796 -44.94 -15.49 20.02
N SER A 797 -43.67 -15.33 19.67
CA SER A 797 -42.89 -16.37 18.97
C SER A 797 -41.44 -15.94 18.84
N LEU A 798 -40.61 -16.26 19.83
CA LEU A 798 -39.16 -16.49 19.73
C LEU A 798 -38.67 -16.98 21.10
N ASN A 799 -39.00 -18.23 21.40
CA ASN A 799 -38.14 -19.14 22.16
C ASN A 799 -37.40 -20.01 21.14
#